data_AF-A0A1M5F2E6-F1
#
_entry.id   AF-A0A1M5F2E6-F1
#
_cell.length_a   1.000
_cell.length_b   1.000
_cell.length_c   1.000
_cell.angle_alpha   90.00
_cell.angle_beta   90.00
_cell.angle_gamma   90.00
#
_symmetry.space_group_name_H-M   'P 1'
#
loop_
_entity.id
_entity.type
_entity.pdbx_description
1 polymer ?
#
loop_
_entity_poly.entity_id
_entity_poly.type
_entity_poly.pdbx_seq_one_letter_code
_entity_poly.pdbx_strand_id
1 'polypeptide(L)'
;MSKTPNFLESDNVRGGDPSPPMHVGLKALLSLLTIILLSPVAGPAQSSFPAESDYYEIVDIPIPGDIVLEVGGMDILPGGRLAVCTRRGEVWFIENPALENGNSPEYHLFAEGLHEPLGLSYRNDAVYVTQRTEITRLTDSDGDGRADDYKTVFIRPVSGNYHEYFYGPLFTPSGDMLVTVNLAWIGHGASLSEWDGWMLRVSADGEVEPLASGLRSPAAFAYNASGDLFYAENQGGWVGSGNLTHLEKGDFAGNPEGLRWSGLPGSPISLTPEDIPDSGRPMHEIAREVPELKVPSVWFPHGVMGISTSGILADTTGGGFGPFEGQLFVGDQGQSKVMRVFHEKVKGEYQGVAFPFRDGFESGVFRMKWGQAHSMLVGMTSRGWASTGEEPYGLQQLIWKGEVPFEIKEVHARPDGFELTFTKPVERSSARDPASYEITGFTYHYHSRYGSDILNREPAQVTHVEVAEDGLSARLVVEGLREGYVHEIKAGGVRQQETAYPLLHAVGYYTLNNIPEGDSLAVDGVETATDPPSEVPGKDNPFAGEGHKHQTELPESWTGGPDEVITIEATSDMEFDVTGFEVQAGSRVRLTVNNPTDLLHNLLVVRPDSLETVAQKALNMGLKGPDRGYVPASDNVLFFTSLLAAGESESIYFTAPETTGEYPYVCTFPGHWQTMQGIMTVIQGK
;
A
#
# COMPACT_ATOMS: atom_id res chain seq x y z
N MET A 1 -49.52 40.75 -20.74
CA MET A 1 -50.30 39.51 -20.58
C MET A 1 -49.71 38.76 -19.38
N SER A 2 -50.11 39.23 -18.19
CA SER A 2 -50.75 38.50 -17.07
C SER A 2 -49.75 37.65 -16.27
N LYS A 3 -49.07 38.19 -15.25
CA LYS A 3 -49.51 38.48 -13.86
C LYS A 3 -49.96 37.22 -13.07
N THR A 4 -49.13 36.87 -12.09
CA THR A 4 -49.42 36.22 -10.77
C THR A 4 -50.48 37.02 -9.95
N PRO A 5 -50.95 36.66 -8.72
CA PRO A 5 -50.48 35.65 -7.73
C PRO A 5 -51.57 34.93 -6.84
N ASN A 6 -51.12 34.00 -5.97
CA ASN A 6 -51.41 33.78 -4.52
C ASN A 6 -52.79 33.50 -3.84
N PHE A 7 -52.70 32.57 -2.86
CA PHE A 7 -53.26 32.47 -1.48
C PHE A 7 -54.78 32.23 -1.22
N LEU A 8 -55.12 31.17 -0.46
CA LEU A 8 -55.58 31.20 0.96
C LEU A 8 -56.20 29.86 1.46
N GLU A 9 -55.95 29.58 2.74
CA GLU A 9 -56.51 28.54 3.62
C GLU A 9 -58.01 28.72 3.95
N SER A 10 -58.68 27.66 4.46
CA SER A 10 -59.35 27.67 5.79
C SER A 10 -60.28 26.45 6.03
N ASP A 11 -60.10 25.81 7.19
CA ASP A 11 -61.07 25.37 8.21
C ASP A 11 -62.33 24.55 7.88
N ASN A 12 -62.56 23.50 8.70
CA ASN A 12 -63.72 23.53 9.59
C ASN A 12 -63.67 22.54 10.78
N VAL A 13 -64.01 23.11 11.94
CA VAL A 13 -64.26 22.48 13.26
C VAL A 13 -65.78 22.50 13.53
N ARG A 14 -66.30 21.52 14.28
CA ARG A 14 -67.42 21.55 15.27
C ARG A 14 -68.00 20.13 15.39
N GLY A 15 -68.38 19.55 16.52
CA GLY A 15 -68.53 19.97 17.92
C GLY A 15 -69.22 18.80 18.66
N GLY A 16 -68.92 18.54 19.92
CA GLY A 16 -69.92 18.71 20.99
C GLY A 16 -70.09 17.45 21.86
N ASP A 17 -69.63 17.55 23.11
CA ASP A 17 -69.94 16.72 24.30
C ASP A 17 -71.44 16.91 24.69
N PRO A 18 -72.14 16.02 25.46
CA PRO A 18 -71.85 15.77 26.88
C PRO A 18 -72.07 14.30 27.39
N SER A 19 -71.33 13.93 28.44
CA SER A 19 -71.60 12.79 29.35
C SER A 19 -72.68 13.16 30.42
N PRO A 20 -73.06 12.34 31.44
CA PRO A 20 -72.91 10.90 31.79
C PRO A 20 -74.29 10.30 32.28
N PRO A 21 -74.48 9.37 33.27
CA PRO A 21 -73.66 8.30 33.90
C PRO A 21 -74.38 6.91 34.04
N MET A 22 -73.72 5.97 34.76
CA MET A 22 -74.24 4.80 35.52
C MET A 22 -74.16 3.37 34.94
N HIS A 23 -73.07 2.69 35.36
CA HIS A 23 -72.97 1.41 36.09
C HIS A 23 -74.05 0.29 36.06
N VAL A 24 -73.50 -0.93 35.96
CA VAL A 24 -73.90 -2.27 36.46
C VAL A 24 -74.62 -3.22 35.49
N GLY A 25 -74.00 -4.38 35.23
CA GLY A 25 -74.76 -5.62 34.98
C GLY A 25 -74.19 -6.69 34.04
N LEU A 26 -73.19 -7.45 34.49
CA LEU A 26 -73.12 -8.93 34.47
C LEU A 26 -73.43 -9.71 33.15
N LYS A 27 -72.42 -10.42 32.60
CA LYS A 27 -72.30 -11.91 32.63
C LYS A 27 -71.17 -12.42 31.72
N ALA A 28 -70.49 -13.44 32.26
CA ALA A 28 -69.31 -14.14 31.76
C ALA A 28 -69.52 -14.94 30.47
N LEU A 29 -68.45 -15.11 29.67
CA LEU A 29 -67.74 -16.39 29.42
C LEU A 29 -66.65 -16.14 28.36
N LEU A 30 -65.36 -16.34 28.67
CA LEU A 30 -64.36 -16.55 27.61
C LEU A 30 -63.16 -17.34 28.13
N SER A 31 -62.90 -18.43 27.42
CA SER A 31 -61.87 -19.43 27.60
C SER A 31 -60.46 -18.84 27.47
N LEU A 32 -59.58 -19.19 28.40
CA LEU A 32 -58.14 -18.91 28.31
C LEU A 32 -57.51 -19.78 27.22
N LEU A 33 -56.94 -19.14 26.20
CA LEU A 33 -55.95 -19.74 25.30
C LEU A 33 -54.56 -19.29 25.79
N THR A 34 -53.75 -20.23 26.28
CA THR A 34 -52.37 -19.97 26.70
C THR A 34 -51.48 -19.92 25.46
N ILE A 35 -51.06 -18.72 25.05
CA ILE A 35 -50.02 -18.52 24.03
C ILE A 35 -48.67 -18.74 24.71
N ILE A 36 -47.98 -19.82 24.33
CA ILE A 36 -46.57 -20.05 24.66
C ILE A 36 -45.76 -19.22 23.66
N LEU A 37 -45.22 -18.09 24.11
CA LEU A 37 -44.21 -17.31 23.39
C LEU A 37 -42.87 -18.07 23.45
N LEU A 38 -42.54 -18.82 22.40
CA LEU A 38 -41.16 -19.24 22.15
C LEU A 38 -40.39 -18.01 21.67
N SER A 39 -39.58 -17.43 22.56
CA SER A 39 -38.54 -16.48 22.17
C SER A 39 -37.42 -17.26 21.46
N PRO A 40 -36.92 -16.81 20.30
CA PRO A 40 -35.72 -17.42 19.74
C PRO A 40 -34.58 -17.16 20.71
N VAL A 41 -33.94 -18.24 21.18
CA VAL A 41 -32.65 -18.16 21.87
C VAL A 41 -31.66 -17.67 20.82
N ALA A 42 -31.33 -16.39 20.85
CA ALA A 42 -30.15 -15.88 20.16
C ALA A 42 -28.95 -16.64 20.74
N GLY A 43 -28.33 -17.48 19.91
CA GLY A 43 -27.00 -18.00 20.24
C GLY A 43 -26.04 -16.83 20.45
N PRO A 44 -24.98 -16.99 21.26
CA PRO A 44 -23.97 -15.95 21.37
C PRO A 44 -23.51 -15.58 19.96
N ALA A 45 -23.64 -14.29 19.61
CA ALA A 45 -23.02 -13.76 18.40
C ALA A 45 -21.54 -14.11 18.50
N GLN A 46 -21.04 -14.89 17.54
CA GLN A 46 -19.62 -15.13 17.39
C GLN A 46 -19.01 -13.75 17.14
N SER A 47 -18.34 -13.16 18.14
CA SER A 47 -17.75 -11.84 17.99
C SER A 47 -16.78 -11.90 16.82
N SER A 48 -17.03 -11.15 15.75
CA SER A 48 -16.06 -10.96 14.67
C SER A 48 -14.76 -10.45 15.29
N PHE A 49 -13.62 -10.89 14.77
CA PHE A 49 -12.35 -10.30 15.16
C PHE A 49 -12.34 -8.80 14.77
N PRO A 50 -11.68 -7.94 15.55
CA PRO A 50 -11.58 -6.52 15.22
C PRO A 50 -10.91 -6.31 13.86
N ALA A 51 -11.41 -5.33 13.09
CA ALA A 51 -10.82 -4.86 11.85
C ALA A 51 -10.06 -3.54 12.07
N GLU A 52 -9.29 -3.11 11.07
CA GLU A 52 -8.55 -1.83 11.14
C GLU A 52 -9.50 -0.63 11.40
N SER A 53 -10.69 -0.65 10.80
CA SER A 53 -11.71 0.40 10.91
C SER A 53 -12.34 0.51 12.30
N ASP A 54 -12.17 -0.49 13.16
CA ASP A 54 -12.56 -0.40 14.57
C ASP A 54 -11.64 0.52 15.38
N TYR A 55 -10.42 0.78 14.87
CA TYR A 55 -9.40 1.59 15.54
C TYR A 55 -9.09 2.89 14.78
N TYR A 56 -9.08 2.84 13.45
CA TYR A 56 -8.72 3.95 12.58
C TYR A 56 -9.78 4.18 11.50
N GLU A 57 -10.51 5.28 11.62
CA GLU A 57 -11.58 5.67 10.72
C GLU A 57 -11.05 6.48 9.54
N ILE A 58 -11.43 6.10 8.33
CA ILE A 58 -11.24 6.93 7.14
C ILE A 58 -12.49 7.79 6.97
N VAL A 59 -12.31 9.10 6.86
CA VAL A 59 -13.39 10.07 6.64
C VAL A 59 -13.07 10.91 5.41
N ASP A 60 -14.00 10.94 4.47
CA ASP A 60 -13.89 11.73 3.25
C ASP A 60 -13.98 13.23 3.56
N ILE A 61 -13.09 14.01 2.96
CA ILE A 61 -13.16 15.47 2.96
C ILE A 61 -13.77 15.85 1.62
N PRO A 62 -15.06 16.27 1.57
CA PRO A 62 -15.75 16.48 0.31
C PRO A 62 -15.01 17.47 -0.60
N ILE A 63 -14.84 17.08 -1.86
CA ILE A 63 -14.25 17.92 -2.90
C ILE A 63 -15.40 18.44 -3.79
N PRO A 64 -15.50 19.76 -4.04
CA PRO A 64 -16.44 20.30 -5.02
C PRO A 64 -16.29 19.65 -6.40
N GLY A 65 -17.41 19.31 -7.04
CA GLY A 65 -17.40 18.50 -8.28
C GLY A 65 -16.77 19.19 -9.51
N ASP A 66 -16.48 20.48 -9.43
CA ASP A 66 -15.76 21.27 -10.43
C ASP A 66 -14.23 21.33 -10.17
N ILE A 67 -13.75 20.75 -9.07
CA ILE A 67 -12.33 20.71 -8.70
C ILE A 67 -11.75 19.31 -8.96
N VAL A 68 -10.71 19.27 -9.79
CA VAL A 68 -9.89 18.07 -10.04
C VAL A 68 -8.65 18.16 -9.16
N LEU A 69 -8.73 17.63 -7.94
CA LEU A 69 -7.74 17.93 -6.92
C LEU A 69 -6.37 17.28 -7.18
N GLU A 70 -6.33 16.03 -7.68
CA GLU A 70 -5.09 15.29 -8.06
C GLU A 70 -3.87 15.72 -7.22
N VAL A 71 -3.92 15.48 -5.91
CA VAL A 71 -3.01 16.12 -4.94
C VAL A 71 -1.55 15.84 -5.32
N GLY A 72 -0.77 16.87 -5.64
CA GLY A 72 0.66 16.78 -5.93
C GLY A 72 1.54 17.13 -4.71
N GLY A 73 1.02 17.93 -3.80
CA GLY A 73 1.72 18.45 -2.63
C GLY A 73 0.74 19.07 -1.65
N MET A 74 1.06 19.04 -0.36
CA MET A 74 0.19 19.62 0.66
C MET A 74 0.96 20.07 1.90
N ASP A 75 0.47 21.10 2.57
CA ASP A 75 1.03 21.56 3.84
C ASP A 75 0.01 22.31 4.69
N ILE A 76 0.25 22.39 6.00
CA ILE A 76 -0.65 23.07 6.93
C ILE A 76 -0.33 24.56 7.01
N LEU A 77 -1.37 25.38 6.84
CA LEU A 77 -1.32 26.83 7.03
C LEU A 77 -1.67 27.22 8.48
N PRO A 78 -1.35 28.45 8.90
CA PRO A 78 -1.81 28.99 10.16
C PRO A 78 -3.32 28.86 10.32
N GLY A 79 -3.77 28.50 11.51
CA GLY A 79 -5.18 28.25 11.82
C GLY A 79 -5.66 26.84 11.49
N GLY A 80 -4.82 25.95 10.96
CA GLY A 80 -5.17 24.56 10.65
C GLY A 80 -5.85 24.36 9.29
N ARG A 81 -5.75 25.37 8.41
CA ARG A 81 -6.16 25.26 7.01
C ARG A 81 -5.15 24.41 6.24
N LEU A 82 -5.57 23.81 5.15
CA LEU A 82 -4.72 22.97 4.32
C LEU A 82 -4.42 23.67 2.99
N ALA A 83 -3.16 23.82 2.63
CA ALA A 83 -2.75 24.17 1.27
C ALA A 83 -2.51 22.90 0.46
N VAL A 84 -3.01 22.85 -0.77
CA VAL A 84 -2.84 21.73 -1.70
C VAL A 84 -2.46 22.26 -3.07
N CYS A 85 -1.40 21.72 -3.69
CA CYS A 85 -1.18 21.91 -5.12
C CYS A 85 -1.72 20.73 -5.92
N THR A 86 -2.30 21.00 -7.08
CA THR A 86 -2.85 20.00 -7.99
C THR A 86 -1.88 19.76 -9.14
N ARG A 87 -1.86 18.56 -9.71
CA ARG A 87 -1.10 18.29 -10.95
C ARG A 87 -1.61 19.09 -12.15
N ARG A 88 -2.77 19.75 -12.04
CA ARG A 88 -3.36 20.64 -13.05
C ARG A 88 -2.79 22.05 -13.04
N GLY A 89 -1.90 22.37 -12.09
CA GLY A 89 -1.23 23.66 -12.06
C GLY A 89 -1.84 24.69 -11.12
N GLU A 90 -2.64 24.22 -10.15
CA GLU A 90 -3.36 25.09 -9.22
C GLU A 90 -2.84 24.90 -7.79
N VAL A 91 -3.07 25.90 -6.94
CA VAL A 91 -2.93 25.82 -5.48
C VAL A 91 -4.25 26.24 -4.85
N TRP A 92 -4.79 25.38 -3.99
CA TRP A 92 -6.01 25.59 -3.26
C TRP A 92 -5.73 25.70 -1.76
N PHE A 93 -6.37 26.66 -1.10
CA PHE A 93 -6.47 26.72 0.35
C PHE A 93 -7.82 26.17 0.78
N ILE A 94 -7.79 25.19 1.67
CA ILE A 94 -8.94 24.44 2.13
C ILE A 94 -9.17 24.78 3.60
N GLU A 95 -10.26 25.49 3.86
CA GLU A 95 -10.75 25.81 5.19
C GLU A 95 -11.48 24.62 5.80
N ASN A 96 -11.37 24.46 7.11
CA ASN A 96 -12.03 23.38 7.87
C ASN A 96 -11.81 21.96 7.31
N PRO A 97 -10.57 21.53 6.99
CA PRO A 97 -10.32 20.18 6.48
C PRO A 97 -10.65 19.09 7.52
N ALA A 98 -10.76 19.44 8.81
CA ALA A 98 -11.13 18.53 9.89
C ALA A 98 -12.65 18.30 10.02
N LEU A 99 -13.49 18.97 9.21
CA LEU A 99 -14.96 18.87 9.28
C LEU A 99 -15.54 19.24 10.65
N GLU A 100 -14.94 20.23 11.32
CA GLU A 100 -15.39 20.67 12.64
C GLU A 100 -16.86 21.11 12.60
N ASN A 101 -17.61 20.73 13.63
CA ASN A 101 -19.03 21.02 13.79
C ASN A 101 -19.93 20.51 12.66
N GLY A 102 -19.44 19.59 11.81
CA GLY A 102 -20.20 19.00 10.70
C GLY A 102 -20.36 19.91 9.49
N ASN A 103 -19.58 21.00 9.40
CA ASN A 103 -19.59 21.88 8.23
C ASN A 103 -18.68 21.32 7.12
N SER A 104 -19.11 21.48 5.87
CA SER A 104 -18.27 21.16 4.70
C SER A 104 -17.04 22.07 4.63
N PRO A 105 -15.93 21.58 4.05
CA PRO A 105 -14.75 22.40 3.78
C PRO A 105 -15.03 23.47 2.72
N GLU A 106 -14.35 24.61 2.81
CA GLU A 106 -14.40 25.67 1.78
C GLU A 106 -13.07 25.71 1.02
N TYR A 107 -13.15 25.71 -0.31
CA TYR A 107 -11.99 25.70 -1.19
C TYR A 107 -11.80 27.08 -1.83
N HIS A 108 -10.61 27.65 -1.65
CA HIS A 108 -10.24 28.94 -2.22
C HIS A 108 -9.05 28.76 -3.17
N LEU A 109 -9.24 29.11 -4.44
CA LEU A 109 -8.15 29.09 -5.42
C LEU A 109 -7.17 30.21 -5.08
N PHE A 110 -5.98 29.83 -4.62
CA PHE A 110 -4.91 30.74 -4.23
C PHE A 110 -4.01 31.07 -5.43
N ALA A 111 -3.62 30.08 -6.22
CA ALA A 111 -2.72 30.26 -7.37
C ALA A 111 -3.08 29.33 -8.54
N GLU A 112 -2.71 29.71 -9.75
CA GLU A 112 -2.93 28.93 -10.97
C GLU A 112 -1.83 29.19 -12.01
N GLY A 113 -1.76 28.35 -13.05
CA GLY A 113 -0.80 28.50 -14.15
C GLY A 113 0.57 27.86 -13.92
N LEU A 114 0.67 26.94 -12.95
CA LEU A 114 1.90 26.18 -12.66
C LEU A 114 2.00 24.93 -13.55
N HIS A 115 3.23 24.47 -13.82
CA HIS A 115 3.49 23.31 -14.69
C HIS A 115 3.67 22.02 -13.89
N GLU A 116 2.59 21.27 -13.72
CA GLU A 116 2.54 20.00 -12.99
C GLU A 116 3.25 20.05 -11.60
N PRO A 117 2.68 20.79 -10.64
CA PRO A 117 3.12 20.78 -9.25
C PRO A 117 3.16 19.38 -8.62
N LEU A 118 4.30 19.00 -8.04
CA LEU A 118 4.49 17.71 -7.35
C LEU A 118 5.12 17.85 -5.96
N GLY A 119 5.03 19.05 -5.39
CA GLY A 119 5.12 19.25 -3.96
C GLY A 119 4.94 20.71 -3.55
N LEU A 120 4.61 20.91 -2.28
CA LEU A 120 4.23 22.19 -1.70
C LEU A 120 4.71 22.23 -0.25
N SER A 121 5.28 23.38 0.15
CA SER A 121 5.53 23.71 1.56
C SER A 121 5.17 25.16 1.84
N TYR A 122 4.68 25.44 3.05
CA TYR A 122 4.40 26.79 3.52
C TYR A 122 5.45 27.25 4.53
N ARG A 123 6.06 28.41 4.33
CA ARG A 123 7.05 28.99 5.26
C ARG A 123 7.12 30.50 5.12
N ASN A 124 7.23 31.20 6.25
CA ASN A 124 7.40 32.67 6.31
C ASN A 124 6.35 33.41 5.45
N ASP A 125 5.08 33.09 5.65
CA ASP A 125 3.94 33.69 4.94
C ASP A 125 3.97 33.54 3.40
N ALA A 126 4.68 32.52 2.90
CA ALA A 126 4.75 32.20 1.49
C ALA A 126 4.55 30.71 1.23
N VAL A 127 3.96 30.38 0.07
CA VAL A 127 3.85 29.01 -0.43
C VAL A 127 5.01 28.77 -1.41
N TYR A 128 5.72 27.67 -1.25
CA TYR A 128 6.77 27.22 -2.16
C TYR A 128 6.29 25.98 -2.86
N VAL A 129 6.27 26.01 -4.19
CA VAL A 129 5.80 24.90 -5.02
C VAL A 129 6.94 24.42 -5.89
N THR A 130 7.16 23.11 -5.91
CA THR A 130 8.00 22.49 -6.94
C THR A 130 7.12 22.11 -8.10
N GLN A 131 7.31 22.81 -9.20
CA GLN A 131 6.74 22.49 -10.51
C GLN A 131 7.84 21.95 -11.42
N ARG A 132 7.48 21.31 -12.53
CA ARG A 132 8.38 20.51 -13.36
C ARG A 132 9.75 21.16 -13.67
N THR A 133 9.77 22.47 -13.92
CA THR A 133 10.99 23.21 -14.31
C THR A 133 11.59 24.08 -13.21
N GLU A 134 10.89 24.33 -12.11
CA GLU A 134 11.34 25.29 -11.10
C GLU A 134 10.71 25.11 -9.72
N ILE A 135 11.36 25.71 -8.72
CA ILE A 135 10.75 26.02 -7.43
C ILE A 135 10.23 27.46 -7.49
N THR A 136 8.95 27.65 -7.24
CA THR A 136 8.29 28.96 -7.28
C THR A 136 7.81 29.34 -5.89
N ARG A 137 8.15 30.54 -5.45
CA ARG A 137 7.58 31.18 -4.26
C ARG A 137 6.36 32.00 -4.68
N LEU A 138 5.24 31.74 -4.02
CA LEU A 138 3.95 32.38 -4.22
C LEU A 138 3.59 33.18 -2.98
N THR A 139 3.24 34.45 -3.18
CA THR A 139 2.77 35.35 -2.10
C THR A 139 1.59 36.18 -2.56
N ASP A 140 0.68 36.42 -1.62
CA ASP A 140 -0.39 37.41 -1.72
C ASP A 140 0.10 38.71 -1.07
N SER A 141 0.39 39.72 -1.88
CA SER A 141 1.00 40.98 -1.48
C SER A 141 -0.01 42.08 -1.15
N ASP A 142 -1.27 41.92 -1.57
CA ASP A 142 -2.35 42.88 -1.35
C ASP A 142 -3.46 42.41 -0.40
N GLY A 143 -3.42 41.13 0.00
CA GLY A 143 -4.26 40.51 1.02
C GLY A 143 -5.65 40.11 0.51
N ASP A 144 -5.83 39.92 -0.80
CA ASP A 144 -7.11 39.55 -1.41
C ASP A 144 -7.40 38.03 -1.36
N GLY A 145 -6.45 37.22 -0.89
CA GLY A 145 -6.54 35.78 -0.80
C GLY A 145 -6.05 35.04 -2.06
N ARG A 146 -5.46 35.74 -3.03
CA ARG A 146 -4.83 35.16 -4.23
C ARG A 146 -3.37 35.56 -4.32
N ALA A 147 -2.54 34.66 -4.83
CA ALA A 147 -1.15 34.97 -5.13
C ALA A 147 -1.07 35.93 -6.33
N ASP A 148 -0.39 37.05 -6.16
CA ASP A 148 -0.07 38.03 -7.21
C ASP A 148 1.45 38.14 -7.49
N ASP A 149 2.31 37.64 -6.59
CA ASP A 149 3.76 37.57 -6.79
C ASP A 149 4.22 36.11 -6.96
N TYR A 150 4.69 35.80 -8.18
CA TYR A 150 5.26 34.50 -8.56
C TYR A 150 6.76 34.70 -8.78
N LYS A 151 7.56 34.30 -7.79
CA LYS A 151 9.00 34.44 -7.83
C LYS A 151 9.68 33.09 -7.97
N THR A 152 10.33 32.87 -9.11
CA THR A 152 11.23 31.73 -9.30
C THR A 152 12.39 31.79 -8.32
N VAL A 153 12.60 30.71 -7.57
CA VAL A 153 13.72 30.54 -6.63
C VAL A 153 14.85 29.76 -7.29
N PHE A 154 14.53 28.68 -8.00
CA PHE A 154 15.49 27.83 -8.66
C PHE A 154 14.89 27.26 -9.95
N ILE A 155 15.66 27.23 -11.03
CA ILE A 155 15.28 26.64 -12.31
C ILE A 155 16.19 25.46 -12.60
N ARG A 156 15.62 24.36 -13.07
CA ARG A 156 16.35 23.19 -13.57
C ARG A 156 16.12 22.96 -15.06
N PRO A 157 17.08 22.38 -15.79
CA PRO A 157 16.84 21.89 -17.14
C PRO A 157 15.87 20.70 -17.12
N VAL A 158 15.09 20.57 -18.19
CA VAL A 158 14.25 19.40 -18.49
C VAL A 158 14.35 19.08 -19.98
N SER A 159 14.32 17.80 -20.35
CA SER A 159 14.36 17.35 -21.75
C SER A 159 12.98 17.43 -22.44
N GLY A 160 11.91 17.54 -21.65
CA GLY A 160 10.53 17.44 -22.11
C GLY A 160 9.97 16.01 -22.03
N ASN A 161 10.71 15.08 -21.42
CA ASN A 161 10.25 13.72 -21.20
C ASN A 161 9.15 13.71 -20.12
N TYR A 162 8.08 12.94 -20.33
CA TYR A 162 6.93 12.92 -19.43
C TYR A 162 7.26 12.44 -18.01
N HIS A 163 8.35 11.69 -17.81
CA HIS A 163 8.72 11.09 -16.54
C HIS A 163 9.73 11.93 -15.72
N GLU A 164 10.17 13.08 -16.23
CA GLU A 164 11.05 14.02 -15.48
C GLU A 164 10.24 14.82 -14.43
N TYR A 165 9.81 14.14 -13.37
CA TYR A 165 9.17 14.74 -12.22
C TYR A 165 10.17 15.48 -11.31
N PHE A 166 9.66 16.46 -10.56
CA PHE A 166 10.45 17.24 -9.61
C PHE A 166 9.68 17.35 -8.29
N TYR A 167 10.22 16.77 -7.21
CA TYR A 167 9.51 16.62 -5.94
C TYR A 167 10.10 17.49 -4.83
N GLY A 168 9.24 17.87 -3.88
CA GLY A 168 9.57 18.79 -2.78
C GLY A 168 8.83 20.13 -2.91
N PRO A 169 9.25 21.21 -2.24
CA PRO A 169 10.41 21.26 -1.39
C PRO A 169 10.07 20.73 0.00
N LEU A 170 11.03 20.06 0.65
CA LEU A 170 11.03 19.84 2.09
C LEU A 170 11.99 20.84 2.72
N PHE A 171 11.49 21.68 3.63
CA PHE A 171 12.35 22.63 4.31
C PHE A 171 13.29 21.97 5.32
N THR A 172 14.56 22.34 5.30
CA THR A 172 15.52 22.02 6.35
C THR A 172 15.32 22.94 7.56
N PRO A 173 15.85 22.56 8.75
CA PRO A 173 15.92 23.47 9.89
C PRO A 173 16.66 24.79 9.57
N SER A 174 17.67 24.76 8.69
CA SER A 174 18.44 25.95 8.29
C SER A 174 17.67 26.94 7.42
N GLY A 175 16.57 26.54 6.80
CA GLY A 175 15.83 27.40 5.86
C GLY A 175 15.99 27.03 4.39
N ASP A 176 16.87 26.07 4.09
CA ASP A 176 17.07 25.57 2.74
C ASP A 176 15.97 24.57 2.36
N MET A 177 15.91 24.23 1.09
CA MET A 177 14.92 23.32 0.52
C MET A 177 15.62 22.07 0.00
N LEU A 178 15.13 20.91 0.43
CA LEU A 178 15.48 19.64 -0.18
C LEU A 178 14.49 19.32 -1.29
N VAL A 179 15.03 18.84 -2.41
CA VAL A 179 14.27 18.38 -3.56
C VAL A 179 14.88 17.11 -4.13
N THR A 180 14.05 16.27 -4.75
CA THR A 180 14.51 15.08 -5.47
C THR A 180 14.11 15.16 -6.94
N VAL A 181 14.99 14.65 -7.78
CA VAL A 181 14.95 14.82 -9.23
C VAL A 181 14.77 13.45 -9.88
N ASN A 182 13.61 13.23 -10.50
CA ASN A 182 13.21 11.94 -11.04
C ASN A 182 13.97 11.59 -12.34
N LEU A 183 14.21 10.31 -12.61
CA LEU A 183 14.72 9.88 -13.91
C LEU A 183 13.64 9.99 -14.99
N ALA A 184 14.06 10.30 -16.22
CA ALA A 184 13.24 10.21 -17.41
C ALA A 184 12.93 8.74 -17.76
N TRP A 185 11.97 8.52 -18.69
CA TRP A 185 11.65 7.18 -19.19
C TRP A 185 11.80 7.08 -20.70
N ILE A 186 12.69 6.20 -21.16
CA ILE A 186 12.96 5.93 -22.58
C ILE A 186 12.98 4.41 -22.87
N GLY A 187 12.15 3.64 -22.17
CA GLY A 187 12.18 2.17 -22.11
C GLY A 187 13.05 1.61 -20.98
N HIS A 188 13.79 2.50 -20.32
CA HIS A 188 14.42 2.33 -19.01
C HIS A 188 14.46 3.71 -18.34
N GLY A 189 14.75 3.73 -17.03
CA GLY A 189 15.04 4.99 -16.34
C GLY A 189 16.33 5.58 -16.91
N ALA A 190 16.34 6.86 -17.25
CA ALA A 190 17.51 7.51 -17.82
C ALA A 190 17.70 8.93 -17.27
N SER A 191 18.95 9.32 -17.08
CA SER A 191 19.32 10.68 -16.67
C SER A 191 19.56 11.56 -17.91
N LEU A 192 18.54 12.34 -18.31
CA LEU A 192 18.56 13.13 -19.55
C LEU A 192 18.92 14.59 -19.31
N SER A 193 18.55 15.12 -18.16
CA SER A 193 18.82 16.48 -17.72
C SER A 193 19.79 16.50 -16.56
N GLU A 194 20.47 17.63 -16.38
CA GLU A 194 21.42 17.83 -15.29
C GLU A 194 20.75 17.51 -13.94
N TRP A 195 21.44 16.68 -13.15
CA TRP A 195 21.00 16.21 -11.84
C TRP A 195 19.76 15.31 -11.80
N ASP A 196 19.26 14.79 -12.94
CA ASP A 196 18.29 13.69 -12.92
C ASP A 196 18.85 12.50 -12.12
N GLY A 197 18.07 11.99 -11.17
CA GLY A 197 18.47 10.91 -10.26
C GLY A 197 19.22 11.36 -9.00
N TRP A 198 19.12 12.65 -8.64
CA TRP A 198 19.79 13.23 -7.48
C TRP A 198 18.82 13.82 -6.45
N MET A 199 19.30 13.88 -5.21
CA MET A 199 18.78 14.77 -4.18
C MET A 199 19.63 16.03 -4.13
N LEU A 200 18.97 17.19 -4.14
CA LEU A 200 19.61 18.50 -4.10
C LEU A 200 19.15 19.28 -2.87
N ARG A 201 20.07 20.06 -2.31
CA ARG A 201 19.77 21.16 -1.40
C ARG A 201 19.80 22.47 -2.18
N VAL A 202 18.74 23.25 -2.08
CA VAL A 202 18.57 24.55 -2.71
C VAL A 202 18.40 25.60 -1.62
N SER A 203 19.28 26.59 -1.57
CA SER A 203 19.16 27.70 -0.62
C SER A 203 18.02 28.66 -0.98
N ALA A 204 17.68 29.57 -0.07
CA ALA A 204 16.65 30.58 -0.32
C ALA A 204 16.97 31.57 -1.47
N ASP A 205 18.24 31.71 -1.82
CA ASP A 205 18.73 32.50 -2.96
C ASP A 205 18.93 31.68 -4.25
N GLY A 206 18.64 30.37 -4.22
CA GLY A 206 18.64 29.50 -5.39
C GLY A 206 19.98 28.80 -5.68
N GLU A 207 20.96 28.89 -4.78
CA GLU A 207 22.22 28.15 -4.89
C GLU A 207 21.98 26.67 -4.64
N VAL A 208 22.61 25.82 -5.45
CA VAL A 208 22.40 24.37 -5.46
C VAL A 208 23.60 23.65 -4.89
N GLU A 209 23.33 22.66 -4.06
CA GLU A 209 24.29 21.68 -3.59
C GLU A 209 23.76 20.27 -3.81
N PRO A 210 24.39 19.45 -4.66
CA PRO A 210 24.05 18.04 -4.77
C PRO A 210 24.44 17.30 -3.49
N LEU A 211 23.55 16.44 -2.98
CA LEU A 211 23.75 15.71 -1.74
C LEU A 211 24.00 14.23 -1.96
N ALA A 212 23.10 13.55 -2.68
CA ALA A 212 23.12 12.12 -2.91
C ALA A 212 22.62 11.82 -4.33
N SER A 213 23.07 10.70 -4.90
CA SER A 213 22.63 10.21 -6.21
C SER A 213 22.09 8.78 -6.07
N GLY A 214 21.75 8.15 -7.18
CA GLY A 214 21.24 6.79 -7.17
C GLY A 214 19.72 6.68 -7.09
N LEU A 215 19.00 7.80 -7.22
CA LEU A 215 17.55 7.83 -7.13
C LEU A 215 16.92 7.52 -8.50
N ARG A 216 15.83 6.76 -8.53
CA ARG A 216 15.07 6.45 -9.75
C ARG A 216 13.78 7.24 -9.79
N SER A 217 12.89 6.94 -8.85
CA SER A 217 11.54 7.51 -8.71
C SER A 217 11.26 7.96 -7.27
N PRO A 218 12.05 8.90 -6.72
CA PRO A 218 12.05 9.26 -5.31
C PRO A 218 10.91 10.22 -4.93
N ALA A 219 9.65 9.77 -5.05
CA ALA A 219 8.47 10.61 -4.88
C ALA A 219 8.24 11.10 -3.43
N ALA A 220 8.94 10.55 -2.45
CA ALA A 220 8.78 10.89 -1.05
C ALA A 220 10.09 10.90 -0.27
N PHE A 221 10.23 11.91 0.57
CA PHE A 221 11.34 12.07 1.51
C PHE A 221 10.88 12.93 2.69
N ALA A 222 11.33 12.57 3.88
CA ALA A 222 10.97 13.25 5.12
C ALA A 222 12.04 13.00 6.19
N TYR A 223 12.05 13.87 7.20
CA TYR A 223 12.80 13.62 8.42
C TYR A 223 12.01 12.68 9.34
N ASN A 224 12.71 11.78 10.02
CA ASN A 224 12.13 11.08 11.17
C ASN A 224 12.07 12.01 12.40
N ALA A 225 11.52 11.51 13.51
CA ALA A 225 11.41 12.26 14.76
C ALA A 225 12.78 12.69 15.36
N SER A 226 13.88 12.04 14.96
CA SER A 226 15.25 12.38 15.38
C SER A 226 15.91 13.43 14.48
N GLY A 227 15.29 13.81 13.35
CA GLY A 227 15.85 14.74 12.37
C GLY A 227 16.75 14.09 11.30
N ASP A 228 16.76 12.76 11.20
CA ASP A 228 17.50 12.02 10.19
C ASP A 228 16.64 11.88 8.91
N LEU A 229 17.27 12.03 7.73
CA LEU A 229 16.58 12.13 6.45
C LEU A 229 16.38 10.75 5.81
N PHE A 230 15.15 10.45 5.44
CA PHE A 230 14.78 9.25 4.70
C PHE A 230 14.15 9.61 3.38
N TYR A 231 14.32 8.73 2.39
CA TYR A 231 13.54 8.74 1.16
C TYR A 231 12.95 7.36 0.90
N ALA A 232 11.82 7.35 0.19
CA ALA A 232 11.20 6.15 -0.31
C ALA A 232 11.40 6.04 -1.83
N GLU A 233 11.58 4.82 -2.31
CA GLU A 233 11.85 4.51 -3.71
C GLU A 233 10.84 3.51 -4.26
N ASN A 234 10.49 3.65 -5.55
CA ASN A 234 9.61 2.74 -6.26
C ASN A 234 10.40 1.68 -7.02
N GLN A 235 9.83 0.47 -7.07
CA GLN A 235 10.38 -0.66 -7.81
C GLN A 235 10.64 -0.31 -9.29
N GLY A 236 11.72 -0.86 -9.85
CA GLY A 236 12.11 -0.65 -11.24
C GLY A 236 13.55 -1.07 -11.52
N GLY A 237 14.19 -0.49 -12.55
CA GLY A 237 15.60 -0.79 -12.84
C GLY A 237 16.50 -0.45 -11.65
N TRP A 238 17.37 -1.37 -11.26
CA TRP A 238 18.26 -1.30 -10.09
C TRP A 238 17.57 -1.27 -8.72
N VAL A 239 16.24 -1.30 -8.69
CA VAL A 239 15.43 -1.25 -7.48
C VAL A 239 14.51 -2.47 -7.47
N GLY A 240 14.94 -3.54 -6.80
CA GLY A 240 14.22 -4.83 -6.84
C GLY A 240 12.79 -4.76 -6.29
N SER A 241 12.56 -3.93 -5.27
CA SER A 241 11.25 -3.66 -4.68
C SER A 241 11.18 -2.27 -4.07
N GLY A 242 9.98 -1.78 -3.77
CA GLY A 242 9.81 -0.55 -3.01
C GLY A 242 10.60 -0.59 -1.71
N ASN A 243 11.23 0.52 -1.32
CA ASN A 243 12.06 0.55 -0.12
C ASN A 243 12.10 1.93 0.52
N LEU A 244 12.64 1.98 1.74
CA LEU A 244 12.97 3.19 2.46
C LEU A 244 14.45 3.18 2.86
N THR A 245 15.15 4.27 2.58
CA THR A 245 16.59 4.39 2.78
C THR A 245 16.92 5.69 3.50
N HIS A 246 17.80 5.60 4.50
CA HIS A 246 18.40 6.77 5.14
C HIS A 246 19.47 7.34 4.21
N LEU A 247 19.46 8.65 3.95
CA LEU A 247 20.42 9.29 3.06
C LEU A 247 21.22 10.39 3.75
N GLU A 248 22.52 10.34 3.54
CA GLU A 248 23.48 11.35 3.92
C GLU A 248 24.19 11.92 2.69
N LYS A 249 24.89 13.04 2.88
CA LYS A 249 25.68 13.64 1.81
C LYS A 249 26.81 12.71 1.41
N GLY A 250 26.89 12.37 0.13
CA GLY A 250 27.87 11.45 -0.45
C GLY A 250 27.32 10.04 -0.69
N ASP A 251 26.10 9.74 -0.25
CA ASP A 251 25.50 8.42 -0.44
C ASP A 251 25.07 8.20 -1.91
N PHE A 252 25.23 6.96 -2.36
CA PHE A 252 24.70 6.46 -3.62
C PHE A 252 23.61 5.41 -3.34
N ALA A 253 22.38 5.71 -3.73
CA ALA A 253 21.21 4.89 -3.37
C ALA A 253 20.91 3.74 -4.35
N GLY A 254 21.77 3.50 -5.34
CA GLY A 254 21.78 2.27 -6.12
C GLY A 254 21.51 2.39 -7.62
N ASN A 255 20.80 3.40 -8.13
CA ASN A 255 20.59 3.50 -9.59
C ASN A 255 21.72 4.29 -10.30
N PRO A 256 22.54 3.67 -11.18
CA PRO A 256 23.72 4.31 -11.75
C PRO A 256 23.44 5.43 -12.76
N GLU A 257 22.21 5.62 -13.23
CA GLU A 257 21.88 6.59 -14.28
C GLU A 257 22.26 8.03 -13.88
N GLY A 258 22.03 8.40 -12.61
CA GLY A 258 22.38 9.71 -12.08
C GLY A 258 23.89 9.97 -12.02
N LEU A 259 24.73 8.92 -11.96
CA LEU A 259 26.19 9.05 -11.85
C LEU A 259 26.83 9.68 -13.08
N ARG A 260 26.10 9.80 -14.20
CA ARG A 260 26.54 10.58 -15.36
C ARG A 260 26.96 12.02 -15.00
N TRP A 261 26.38 12.58 -13.96
CA TRP A 261 26.64 13.96 -13.50
C TRP A 261 27.65 14.06 -12.35
N SER A 262 28.21 12.94 -11.86
CA SER A 262 29.11 12.93 -10.70
C SER A 262 30.41 13.71 -10.92
N GLY A 263 30.81 13.91 -12.17
CA GLY A 263 31.99 14.73 -12.54
C GLY A 263 31.75 16.24 -12.53
N LEU A 264 30.52 16.71 -12.30
CA LEU A 264 30.22 18.15 -12.25
C LEU A 264 30.71 18.80 -10.94
N PRO A 265 31.05 20.10 -10.95
CA PRO A 265 31.46 20.82 -9.75
C PRO A 265 30.41 20.70 -8.63
N GLY A 266 30.88 20.47 -7.40
CA GLY A 266 30.02 20.38 -6.21
C GLY A 266 29.51 18.98 -5.90
N SER A 267 29.61 18.02 -6.84
CA SER A 267 29.27 16.61 -6.57
C SER A 267 30.06 16.06 -5.36
N PRO A 268 29.39 15.49 -4.35
CA PRO A 268 30.05 14.77 -3.26
C PRO A 268 30.41 13.33 -3.62
N ILE A 269 30.01 12.84 -4.80
CA ILE A 269 30.18 11.46 -5.24
C ILE A 269 31.20 11.43 -6.39
N SER A 270 32.10 10.44 -6.34
CA SER A 270 33.11 10.23 -7.40
C SER A 270 32.88 9.00 -8.28
N LEU A 271 31.87 8.18 -7.96
CA LEU A 271 31.48 7.00 -8.74
C LEU A 271 31.00 7.39 -10.15
N THR A 272 31.30 6.55 -11.13
CA THR A 272 30.74 6.59 -12.48
C THR A 272 29.80 5.40 -12.72
N PRO A 273 28.95 5.42 -13.77
CA PRO A 273 28.08 4.29 -14.07
C PRO A 273 28.82 2.96 -14.22
N GLU A 274 30.05 2.99 -14.73
CA GLU A 274 30.89 1.79 -14.93
C GLU A 274 31.40 1.17 -13.64
N ASP A 275 31.42 1.92 -12.53
CA ASP A 275 31.81 1.40 -11.21
C ASP A 275 30.73 0.48 -10.61
N ILE A 276 29.51 0.49 -11.17
CA ILE A 276 28.37 -0.27 -10.65
C ILE A 276 28.18 -1.57 -11.45
N PRO A 277 28.43 -2.75 -10.84
CA PRO A 277 28.37 -4.02 -11.56
C PRO A 277 26.92 -4.51 -11.74
N ASP A 278 26.48 -4.66 -12.99
CA ASP A 278 25.22 -5.33 -13.34
C ASP A 278 25.35 -6.87 -13.27
N SER A 279 25.63 -7.36 -12.06
CA SER A 279 25.91 -8.78 -11.81
C SER A 279 24.68 -9.60 -11.42
N GLY A 280 23.57 -8.93 -11.05
CA GLY A 280 22.39 -9.56 -10.47
C GLY A 280 22.60 -10.10 -9.06
N ARG A 281 23.77 -9.92 -8.45
CA ARG A 281 24.00 -10.26 -7.04
C ARG A 281 23.15 -9.36 -6.12
N PRO A 282 22.84 -9.79 -4.90
CA PRO A 282 22.14 -8.94 -3.94
C PRO A 282 22.88 -7.63 -3.64
N MET A 283 22.12 -6.54 -3.45
CA MET A 283 22.68 -5.19 -3.22
C MET A 283 23.62 -5.14 -2.00
N HIS A 284 23.32 -5.87 -0.93
CA HIS A 284 24.16 -5.92 0.27
C HIS A 284 25.53 -6.56 0.04
N GLU A 285 25.67 -7.41 -0.97
CA GLU A 285 26.98 -7.95 -1.35
C GLU A 285 27.78 -6.90 -2.13
N ILE A 286 27.13 -6.18 -3.05
CA ILE A 286 27.77 -5.11 -3.82
C ILE A 286 28.19 -3.95 -2.92
N ALA A 287 27.40 -3.63 -1.88
CA ALA A 287 27.74 -2.58 -0.92
C ALA A 287 29.02 -2.85 -0.12
N ARG A 288 29.49 -4.11 -0.06
CA ARG A 288 30.81 -4.44 0.52
C ARG A 288 31.98 -4.08 -0.40
N GLU A 289 31.70 -3.94 -1.70
CA GLU A 289 32.67 -3.63 -2.75
C GLU A 289 32.62 -2.15 -3.14
N VAL A 290 31.45 -1.51 -3.00
CA VAL A 290 31.19 -0.09 -3.28
C VAL A 290 30.75 0.61 -1.98
N PRO A 291 31.67 1.22 -1.21
CA PRO A 291 31.36 1.76 0.12
C PRO A 291 30.32 2.89 0.14
N GLU A 292 30.20 3.65 -0.95
CA GLU A 292 29.19 4.71 -1.10
C GLU A 292 27.77 4.15 -1.37
N LEU A 293 27.63 2.87 -1.74
CA LEU A 293 26.34 2.25 -2.00
C LEU A 293 25.58 2.04 -0.68
N LYS A 294 24.54 2.84 -0.48
CA LYS A 294 23.66 2.76 0.69
C LYS A 294 22.59 1.70 0.47
N VAL A 295 22.56 0.68 1.33
CA VAL A 295 21.49 -0.34 1.32
C VAL A 295 20.23 0.19 1.99
N PRO A 296 19.04 -0.27 1.58
CA PRO A 296 17.81 0.14 2.24
C PRO A 296 17.77 -0.22 3.71
N SER A 297 17.18 0.67 4.50
CA SER A 297 16.90 0.41 5.91
C SER A 297 15.70 -0.51 6.08
N VAL A 298 14.74 -0.43 5.14
CA VAL A 298 13.55 -1.29 5.09
C VAL A 298 13.16 -1.54 3.64
N TRP A 299 12.91 -2.80 3.29
CA TRP A 299 12.25 -3.21 2.05
C TRP A 299 10.75 -3.41 2.28
N PHE A 300 9.94 -2.96 1.33
CA PHE A 300 8.51 -3.25 1.22
C PHE A 300 8.32 -4.32 0.14
N PRO A 301 7.83 -5.53 0.46
CA PRO A 301 7.76 -6.60 -0.53
C PRO A 301 6.71 -6.40 -1.61
N HIS A 302 7.18 -6.30 -2.86
CA HIS A 302 6.35 -6.03 -4.04
C HIS A 302 5.15 -6.96 -4.15
N GLY A 303 4.00 -6.41 -4.55
CA GLY A 303 2.73 -7.13 -4.63
C GLY A 303 2.04 -7.39 -3.28
N VAL A 304 2.75 -7.22 -2.16
CA VAL A 304 2.17 -7.26 -0.81
C VAL A 304 2.03 -5.84 -0.24
N MET A 305 3.09 -5.05 -0.38
CA MET A 305 3.20 -3.64 -0.01
C MET A 305 4.37 -3.01 -0.79
N GLY A 306 4.34 -1.70 -1.04
CA GLY A 306 5.43 -1.01 -1.75
C GLY A 306 5.46 -1.31 -3.25
N ILE A 307 4.29 -1.36 -3.90
CA ILE A 307 4.20 -1.30 -5.37
C ILE A 307 4.67 0.08 -5.83
N SER A 308 4.14 1.14 -5.23
CA SER A 308 4.54 2.52 -5.51
C SER A 308 4.54 3.33 -4.23
N THR A 309 5.60 3.19 -3.43
CA THR A 309 5.83 3.98 -2.22
C THR A 309 5.69 5.48 -2.47
N SER A 310 5.06 6.17 -1.55
CA SER A 310 4.78 7.61 -1.61
C SER A 310 5.02 8.25 -0.25
N GLY A 311 4.30 9.33 0.08
CA GLY A 311 4.56 10.21 1.23
C GLY A 311 5.02 9.50 2.50
N ILE A 312 5.93 10.15 3.23
CA ILE A 312 6.42 9.67 4.53
C ILE A 312 5.94 10.66 5.59
N LEU A 313 5.39 10.15 6.70
CA LEU A 313 4.94 10.95 7.84
C LEU A 313 5.43 10.31 9.14
N ALA A 314 6.31 11.01 9.86
CA ALA A 314 6.76 10.58 11.18
C ALA A 314 5.67 10.83 12.22
N ASP A 315 5.39 9.85 13.09
CA ASP A 315 4.53 10.05 14.26
C ASP A 315 5.26 10.89 15.30
N THR A 316 4.81 12.15 15.40
CA THR A 316 5.28 13.13 16.38
C THR A 316 4.11 13.65 17.22
N THR A 317 3.05 12.84 17.36
CA THR A 317 1.78 13.27 17.94
C THR A 317 1.77 13.20 19.47
N GLY A 318 2.83 12.67 20.10
CA GLY A 318 2.90 12.43 21.53
C GLY A 318 1.94 11.32 21.99
N GLY A 319 1.68 10.32 21.15
CA GLY A 319 0.66 9.29 21.36
C GLY A 319 -0.78 9.74 21.02
N GLY A 320 -0.92 10.87 20.34
CA GLY A 320 -2.20 11.37 19.83
C GLY A 320 -2.78 10.55 18.68
N PHE A 321 -1.97 9.68 18.06
CA PHE A 321 -2.36 8.82 16.93
C PHE A 321 -2.14 7.32 17.20
N GLY A 322 -2.34 6.91 18.45
CA GLY A 322 -2.17 5.53 18.87
C GLY A 322 -0.78 5.25 19.45
N PRO A 323 -0.40 3.97 19.57
CA PRO A 323 0.75 3.55 20.37
C PRO A 323 2.11 3.64 19.64
N PHE A 324 2.16 4.30 18.47
CA PHE A 324 3.27 4.19 17.50
C PHE A 324 4.19 5.42 17.45
N GLU A 325 4.20 6.24 18.50
CA GLU A 325 5.05 7.43 18.60
C GLU A 325 6.50 7.17 18.14
N GLY A 326 7.03 8.06 17.30
CA GLY A 326 8.38 7.98 16.74
C GLY A 326 8.55 7.05 15.53
N GLN A 327 7.53 6.27 15.18
CA GLN A 327 7.54 5.43 13.97
C GLN A 327 7.18 6.24 12.72
N LEU A 328 7.37 5.65 11.54
CA LEU A 328 7.02 6.28 10.27
C LEU A 328 5.79 5.63 9.66
N PHE A 329 4.91 6.45 9.09
CA PHE A 329 3.88 6.03 8.16
C PHE A 329 4.36 6.29 6.73
N VAL A 330 4.20 5.31 5.86
CA VAL A 330 4.60 5.40 4.44
C VAL A 330 3.38 5.09 3.60
N GLY A 331 3.09 5.92 2.60
CA GLY A 331 1.98 5.69 1.68
C GLY A 331 2.36 4.73 0.55
N ASP A 332 1.38 4.06 -0.03
CA ASP A 332 1.50 3.33 -1.30
C ASP A 332 0.42 3.83 -2.26
N GLN A 333 0.87 4.45 -3.36
CA GLN A 333 -0.03 4.92 -4.41
C GLN A 333 -0.68 3.76 -5.16
N GLY A 334 0.08 2.69 -5.43
CA GLY A 334 -0.41 1.56 -6.22
C GLY A 334 -1.44 0.74 -5.46
N GLN A 335 -1.28 0.60 -4.15
CA GLN A 335 -2.18 -0.21 -3.32
C GLN A 335 -3.15 0.58 -2.43
N SER A 336 -3.22 1.90 -2.60
CA SER A 336 -4.15 2.77 -1.84
C SER A 336 -4.16 2.49 -0.35
N LYS A 337 -2.96 2.42 0.25
CA LYS A 337 -2.79 2.08 1.65
C LYS A 337 -1.68 2.86 2.33
N VAL A 338 -1.69 2.80 3.65
CA VAL A 338 -0.62 3.27 4.51
C VAL A 338 0.02 2.06 5.19
N MET A 339 1.35 2.06 5.23
CA MET A 339 2.21 1.10 5.91
C MET A 339 2.87 1.77 7.10
N ARG A 340 3.27 0.99 8.10
CA ARG A 340 3.96 1.46 9.30
C ARG A 340 5.37 0.90 9.35
N VAL A 341 6.34 1.72 9.73
CA VAL A 341 7.75 1.34 9.83
C VAL A 341 8.30 1.67 11.21
N PHE A 342 8.86 0.66 11.86
CA PHE A 342 9.71 0.83 13.03
C PHE A 342 11.18 0.72 12.61
N HIS A 343 12.01 1.66 13.07
CA HIS A 343 13.46 1.63 12.86
C HIS A 343 14.22 1.50 14.16
N GLU A 344 15.37 0.85 14.06
CA GLU A 344 16.43 0.90 15.06
C GLU A 344 17.77 1.24 14.39
N LYS A 345 18.77 1.60 15.20
CA LYS A 345 20.15 1.72 14.76
C LYS A 345 20.98 0.56 15.31
N VAL A 346 21.54 -0.25 14.42
CA VAL A 346 22.48 -1.32 14.78
C VAL A 346 23.83 -1.00 14.15
N LYS A 347 24.88 -0.95 14.99
CA LYS A 347 26.24 -0.55 14.58
C LYS A 347 26.28 0.82 13.87
N GLY A 348 25.39 1.74 14.27
CA GLY A 348 25.28 3.09 13.70
C GLY A 348 24.42 3.18 12.43
N GLU A 349 24.04 2.05 11.83
CA GLU A 349 23.26 1.99 10.60
C GLU A 349 21.78 1.75 10.87
N TYR A 350 20.93 2.38 10.06
CA TYR A 350 19.49 2.17 10.14
C TYR A 350 19.07 0.83 9.53
N GLN A 351 18.21 0.14 10.27
CA GLN A 351 17.49 -1.04 9.80
C GLN A 351 16.14 -1.12 10.52
N GLY A 352 15.22 -1.97 10.08
CA GLY A 352 13.91 -2.00 10.72
C GLY A 352 12.90 -2.93 10.08
N VAL A 353 11.65 -2.77 10.48
CA VAL A 353 10.52 -3.60 10.07
C VAL A 353 9.39 -2.78 9.46
N ALA A 354 8.86 -3.25 8.33
CA ALA A 354 7.62 -2.77 7.76
C ALA A 354 6.42 -3.64 8.18
N PHE A 355 5.29 -2.99 8.47
CA PHE A 355 4.00 -3.58 8.75
C PHE A 355 2.93 -2.99 7.83
N PRO A 356 1.89 -3.75 7.44
CA PRO A 356 0.63 -3.14 7.03
C PRO A 356 0.06 -2.26 8.15
N PHE A 357 -0.76 -1.27 7.81
CA PHE A 357 -1.37 -0.39 8.81
C PHE A 357 -2.83 -0.03 8.51
N ARG A 358 -3.10 0.55 7.33
CA ARG A 358 -4.47 0.88 6.94
C ARG A 358 -4.69 0.78 5.44
N ASP A 359 -5.65 -0.05 5.05
CA ASP A 359 -6.14 -0.21 3.68
C ASP A 359 -7.45 0.57 3.43
N GLY A 360 -7.93 0.59 2.18
CA GLY A 360 -9.28 1.10 1.86
C GLY A 360 -9.38 2.61 1.68
N PHE A 361 -8.26 3.27 1.35
CA PHE A 361 -8.31 4.63 0.82
C PHE A 361 -8.93 4.63 -0.59
N GLU A 362 -9.68 5.67 -0.91
CA GLU A 362 -10.50 5.72 -2.14
C GLU A 362 -9.68 5.83 -3.43
N SER A 363 -8.43 6.29 -3.33
CA SER A 363 -7.52 6.49 -4.47
C SER A 363 -6.05 6.27 -4.04
N GLY A 364 -5.09 6.42 -4.95
CA GLY A 364 -3.68 6.18 -4.65
C GLY A 364 -3.11 7.16 -3.63
N VAL A 365 -2.68 6.69 -2.46
CA VAL A 365 -2.08 7.52 -1.39
C VAL A 365 -0.81 8.17 -1.91
N PHE A 366 -0.71 9.50 -1.86
CA PHE A 366 0.45 10.23 -2.41
C PHE A 366 1.12 11.20 -1.43
N ARG A 367 0.34 11.97 -0.67
CA ARG A 367 0.84 12.95 0.30
C ARG A 367 0.11 12.79 1.63
N MET A 368 0.84 12.98 2.73
CA MET A 368 0.28 12.90 4.08
C MET A 368 0.80 14.04 4.95
N LYS A 369 -0.06 14.58 5.81
CA LYS A 369 0.27 15.60 6.80
C LYS A 369 -0.54 15.41 8.08
N TRP A 370 0.02 15.77 9.22
CA TRP A 370 -0.75 15.89 10.45
C TRP A 370 -1.72 17.06 10.35
N GLY A 371 -3.00 16.78 10.53
CA GLY A 371 -4.07 17.76 10.69
C GLY A 371 -4.27 18.17 12.15
N GLN A 372 -5.39 18.83 12.41
CA GLN A 372 -5.81 19.14 13.78
C GLN A 372 -6.20 17.86 14.54
N ALA A 373 -6.17 17.93 15.88
CA ALA A 373 -6.51 16.81 16.75
C ALA A 373 -5.76 15.49 16.43
N HIS A 374 -4.55 15.60 15.86
CA HIS A 374 -3.70 14.47 15.49
C HIS A 374 -4.29 13.55 14.40
N SER A 375 -5.25 14.00 13.58
CA SER A 375 -5.67 13.24 12.40
C SER A 375 -4.58 13.26 11.33
N MET A 376 -4.50 12.21 10.51
CA MET A 376 -3.62 12.16 9.35
C MET A 376 -4.44 12.56 8.11
N LEU A 377 -4.13 13.71 7.52
CA LEU A 377 -4.68 14.12 6.23
C LEU A 377 -3.96 13.36 5.12
N VAL A 378 -4.72 12.83 4.16
CA VAL A 378 -4.24 11.96 3.09
C VAL A 378 -4.72 12.48 1.74
N GLY A 379 -3.79 13.01 0.95
CA GLY A 379 -4.02 13.46 -0.41
C GLY A 379 -3.70 12.36 -1.41
N MET A 380 -4.60 12.13 -2.37
CA MET A 380 -4.54 10.98 -3.26
C MET A 380 -4.64 11.33 -4.75
N THR A 381 -4.07 10.45 -5.57
CA THR A 381 -4.20 10.47 -7.03
C THR A 381 -3.87 9.10 -7.64
N SER A 382 -4.65 8.69 -8.64
CA SER A 382 -4.34 7.56 -9.54
C SER A 382 -3.57 7.99 -10.80
N ARG A 383 -3.24 9.28 -10.92
CA ARG A 383 -2.54 9.78 -12.11
C ARG A 383 -1.07 9.38 -12.06
N GLY A 384 -0.56 8.89 -13.18
CA GLY A 384 0.84 8.48 -13.34
C GLY A 384 1.09 7.03 -12.94
N TRP A 385 0.32 6.47 -12.01
CA TRP A 385 0.33 5.06 -11.66
C TRP A 385 -1.05 4.63 -11.19
N ALA A 386 -1.55 3.50 -11.72
CA ALA A 386 -2.86 2.96 -11.36
C ALA A 386 -2.91 2.58 -9.87
N SER A 387 -4.07 2.72 -9.25
CA SER A 387 -4.31 2.46 -7.83
C SER A 387 -5.42 1.44 -7.63
N THR A 388 -5.39 0.68 -6.54
CA THR A 388 -6.50 -0.20 -6.14
C THR A 388 -7.72 0.56 -5.63
N GLY A 389 -7.53 1.79 -5.15
CA GLY A 389 -8.63 2.72 -4.93
C GLY A 389 -9.25 3.16 -6.25
N GLU A 390 -10.58 3.10 -6.32
CA GLU A 390 -11.37 3.25 -7.55
C GLU A 390 -11.53 4.70 -8.02
N GLU A 391 -11.37 5.68 -7.11
CA GLU A 391 -11.51 7.09 -7.43
C GLU A 391 -10.25 7.64 -8.12
N PRO A 392 -10.38 8.57 -9.09
CA PRO A 392 -9.24 9.10 -9.81
C PRO A 392 -8.32 9.96 -8.92
N TYR A 393 -8.87 10.56 -7.87
CA TYR A 393 -8.20 11.35 -6.86
C TYR A 393 -9.09 11.45 -5.62
N GLY A 394 -8.51 11.86 -4.50
CA GLY A 394 -9.23 11.93 -3.24
C GLY A 394 -8.56 12.82 -2.21
N LEU A 395 -9.31 13.17 -1.17
CA LEU A 395 -8.82 13.81 0.03
C LEU A 395 -9.57 13.23 1.22
N GLN A 396 -8.86 12.50 2.07
CA GLN A 396 -9.42 11.83 3.25
C GLN A 396 -8.62 12.20 4.49
N GLN A 397 -9.22 11.99 5.65
CA GLN A 397 -8.51 11.97 6.93
C GLN A 397 -8.61 10.60 7.57
N LEU A 398 -7.50 10.13 8.13
CA LEU A 398 -7.46 8.96 9.01
C LEU A 398 -7.48 9.43 10.45
N ILE A 399 -8.45 8.97 11.23
CA ILE A 399 -8.71 9.38 12.61
C ILE A 399 -8.56 8.16 13.52
N TRP A 400 -7.71 8.28 14.54
CA TRP A 400 -7.64 7.28 15.60
C TRP A 400 -8.84 7.41 16.55
N LYS A 401 -9.55 6.32 16.82
CA LYS A 401 -10.74 6.29 17.68
C LYS A 401 -10.42 6.28 19.19
N GLY A 402 -9.14 6.32 19.56
CA GLY A 402 -8.67 6.29 20.95
C GLY A 402 -8.52 4.88 21.55
N GLU A 403 -8.89 3.85 20.80
CA GLU A 403 -8.71 2.46 21.21
C GLU A 403 -7.39 1.90 20.69
N VAL A 404 -6.58 1.30 21.57
CA VAL A 404 -5.31 0.69 21.19
C VAL A 404 -5.59 -0.68 20.52
N PRO A 405 -5.12 -0.94 19.28
CA PRO A 405 -5.21 -2.26 18.66
C PRO A 405 -4.21 -3.24 19.30
N PHE A 406 -4.46 -4.55 19.22
CA PHE A 406 -3.46 -5.56 19.58
C PHE A 406 -2.56 -5.86 18.38
N GLU A 407 -1.30 -5.42 18.45
CA GLU A 407 -0.33 -5.47 17.34
C GLU A 407 1.10 -5.73 17.84
N ILE A 408 1.98 -6.10 16.92
CA ILE A 408 3.43 -5.98 17.10
C ILE A 408 3.78 -4.51 16.98
N LYS A 409 4.16 -3.88 18.08
CA LYS A 409 4.58 -2.48 18.12
C LYS A 409 5.97 -2.30 17.50
N GLU A 410 6.93 -3.12 17.91
CA GLU A 410 8.33 -2.99 17.51
C GLU A 410 8.93 -4.37 17.29
N VAL A 411 9.93 -4.46 16.43
CA VAL A 411 10.80 -5.63 16.31
C VAL A 411 12.23 -5.14 16.42
N HIS A 412 12.96 -5.68 17.37
CA HIS A 412 14.39 -5.41 17.53
C HIS A 412 15.20 -6.64 17.13
N ALA A 413 16.29 -6.44 16.40
CA ALA A 413 17.26 -7.50 16.18
C ALA A 413 17.96 -7.85 17.50
N ARG A 414 18.29 -9.13 17.65
CA ARG A 414 19.10 -9.67 18.75
C ARG A 414 20.22 -10.53 18.15
N PRO A 415 21.31 -10.80 18.89
CA PRO A 415 22.42 -11.61 18.38
C PRO A 415 22.01 -13.00 17.89
N ASP A 416 20.87 -13.51 18.40
CA ASP A 416 20.34 -14.85 18.20
C ASP A 416 18.93 -14.88 17.58
N GLY A 417 18.41 -13.74 17.12
CA GLY A 417 17.07 -13.68 16.53
C GLY A 417 16.44 -12.30 16.65
N PHE A 418 15.21 -12.25 17.16
CA PHE A 418 14.41 -11.03 17.23
C PHE A 418 13.70 -10.89 18.57
N GLU A 419 13.43 -9.67 19.00
CA GLU A 419 12.54 -9.36 20.11
C GLU A 419 11.33 -8.58 19.59
N LEU A 420 10.14 -9.14 19.75
CA LEU A 420 8.88 -8.52 19.38
C LEU A 420 8.30 -7.85 20.61
N THR A 421 8.00 -6.55 20.52
CA THR A 421 7.23 -5.80 21.52
C THR A 421 5.79 -5.67 21.04
N PHE A 422 4.82 -5.91 21.92
CA PHE A 422 3.38 -5.85 21.62
C PHE A 422 2.72 -4.61 22.23
N THR A 423 1.63 -4.15 21.61
CA THR A 423 0.83 -3.02 22.12
C THR A 423 -0.05 -3.39 23.33
N LYS A 424 -0.34 -4.69 23.53
CA LYS A 424 -1.06 -5.23 24.69
C LYS A 424 -0.44 -6.56 25.16
N PRO A 425 -0.68 -6.97 26.42
CA PRO A 425 -0.18 -8.24 26.93
C PRO A 425 -0.67 -9.46 26.13
N VAL A 426 0.25 -10.36 25.82
CA VAL A 426 -0.03 -11.62 25.13
C VAL A 426 -0.48 -12.71 26.10
N GLU A 427 -1.31 -13.63 25.61
CA GLU A 427 -1.56 -14.89 26.28
C GLU A 427 -0.28 -15.74 26.21
N ARG A 428 0.34 -15.97 27.37
CA ARG A 428 1.72 -16.50 27.43
C ARG A 428 1.87 -17.88 26.81
N SER A 429 0.88 -18.77 26.87
CA SER A 429 1.03 -20.11 26.31
C SER A 429 1.09 -20.09 24.78
N SER A 430 0.24 -19.30 24.12
CA SER A 430 0.27 -19.06 22.68
C SER A 430 1.57 -18.39 22.26
N ALA A 431 2.02 -17.35 22.97
CA ALA A 431 3.21 -16.62 22.60
C ALA A 431 4.53 -17.38 22.88
N ARG A 432 4.54 -18.35 23.81
CA ARG A 432 5.71 -19.19 24.11
C ARG A 432 5.87 -20.37 23.15
N ASP A 433 4.84 -20.72 22.39
CA ASP A 433 4.91 -21.80 21.42
C ASP A 433 5.70 -21.34 20.18
N PRO A 434 6.87 -21.95 19.86
CA PRO A 434 7.60 -21.62 18.64
C PRO A 434 6.75 -21.81 17.36
N ALA A 435 5.77 -22.73 17.37
CA ALA A 435 4.87 -22.94 16.25
C ALA A 435 3.89 -21.78 16.02
N SER A 436 3.79 -20.83 16.94
CA SER A 436 3.05 -19.57 16.73
C SER A 436 3.73 -18.63 15.75
N TYR A 437 4.98 -18.94 15.35
CA TYR A 437 5.80 -18.10 14.51
C TYR A 437 6.30 -18.85 13.25
N GLU A 438 6.28 -18.19 12.10
CA GLU A 438 6.93 -18.63 10.86
C GLU A 438 7.85 -17.51 10.39
N ILE A 439 9.13 -17.79 10.18
CA ILE A 439 10.08 -16.82 9.63
C ILE A 439 10.60 -17.32 8.29
N THR A 440 10.56 -16.48 7.27
CA THR A 440 11.16 -16.74 5.95
C THR A 440 12.10 -15.61 5.58
N GLY A 441 13.36 -15.93 5.36
CA GLY A 441 14.35 -14.98 4.87
C GLY A 441 14.38 -14.93 3.35
N PHE A 442 14.63 -13.77 2.76
CA PHE A 442 14.83 -13.60 1.32
C PHE A 442 15.53 -12.27 0.98
N THR A 443 15.92 -12.07 -0.28
CA THR A 443 16.50 -10.80 -0.77
C THR A 443 16.09 -10.55 -2.23
N TYR A 444 16.67 -9.57 -2.90
CA TYR A 444 16.35 -9.21 -4.29
C TYR A 444 17.61 -9.16 -5.16
N HIS A 445 17.44 -9.33 -6.46
CA HIS A 445 18.46 -8.99 -7.43
C HIS A 445 18.73 -7.48 -7.43
N TYR A 446 19.99 -7.11 -7.55
CA TYR A 446 20.41 -5.76 -7.90
C TYR A 446 20.97 -5.77 -9.33
N HIS A 447 20.18 -5.26 -10.27
CA HIS A 447 20.48 -5.25 -11.71
C HIS A 447 19.67 -4.22 -12.48
N SER A 448 20.07 -3.94 -13.72
CA SER A 448 19.41 -2.95 -14.58
C SER A 448 17.99 -3.31 -15.04
N ARG A 449 17.63 -4.60 -15.08
CA ARG A 449 16.28 -5.02 -15.50
C ARG A 449 15.22 -4.51 -14.52
N TYR A 450 14.04 -4.26 -15.05
CA TYR A 450 12.94 -3.69 -14.28
C TYR A 450 12.43 -4.66 -13.21
N GLY A 451 12.48 -4.24 -11.95
CA GLY A 451 12.01 -5.03 -10.83
C GLY A 451 12.93 -6.19 -10.47
N SER A 452 12.48 -7.03 -9.53
CA SER A 452 13.17 -8.27 -9.19
C SER A 452 12.20 -9.28 -8.62
N ASP A 453 12.40 -10.55 -8.98
CA ASP A 453 11.88 -11.65 -8.20
C ASP A 453 12.54 -11.70 -6.82
N ILE A 454 11.91 -12.43 -5.90
CA ILE A 454 12.51 -12.73 -4.62
C ILE A 454 13.60 -13.80 -4.81
N LEU A 455 14.76 -13.57 -4.20
CA LEU A 455 15.91 -14.46 -4.17
C LEU A 455 16.08 -15.17 -2.84
N ASN A 456 16.69 -16.36 -2.91
CA ASN A 456 17.23 -17.08 -1.76
C ASN A 456 16.20 -17.24 -0.63
N ARG A 457 14.96 -17.51 -1.03
CA ARG A 457 13.82 -17.65 -0.14
C ARG A 457 13.95 -18.94 0.66
N GLU A 458 14.25 -18.81 1.95
CA GLU A 458 14.55 -19.94 2.83
C GLU A 458 13.90 -19.73 4.20
N PRO A 459 13.36 -20.80 4.83
CA PRO A 459 12.83 -20.70 6.18
C PRO A 459 13.95 -20.42 7.19
N ALA A 460 13.63 -19.65 8.23
CA ALA A 460 14.45 -19.49 9.43
C ALA A 460 13.65 -20.03 10.63
N GLN A 461 14.19 -21.01 11.33
CA GLN A 461 13.44 -21.77 12.32
C GLN A 461 13.45 -21.06 13.67
N VAL A 462 12.26 -20.82 14.23
CA VAL A 462 12.14 -20.40 15.64
C VAL A 462 12.28 -21.63 16.52
N THR A 463 13.34 -21.69 17.33
CA THR A 463 13.64 -22.85 18.19
C THR A 463 13.25 -22.65 19.64
N HIS A 464 13.24 -21.40 20.10
CA HIS A 464 12.85 -21.04 21.44
C HIS A 464 12.17 -19.66 21.47
N VAL A 465 11.23 -19.50 22.40
CA VAL A 465 10.56 -18.21 22.65
C VAL A 465 10.50 -17.94 24.14
N GLU A 466 11.11 -16.83 24.56
CA GLU A 466 11.00 -16.31 25.92
C GLU A 466 10.00 -15.14 25.94
N VAL A 467 8.95 -15.27 26.74
CA VAL A 467 7.93 -14.21 26.90
C VAL A 467 8.13 -13.51 28.23
N ALA A 468 8.23 -12.18 28.19
CA ALA A 468 8.42 -11.34 29.36
C ALA A 468 7.29 -11.47 30.39
N GLU A 469 7.60 -11.13 31.65
CA GLU A 469 6.64 -11.23 32.74
C GLU A 469 5.44 -10.31 32.59
N ASP A 470 5.54 -9.16 31.94
CA ASP A 470 4.40 -8.29 31.66
C ASP A 470 3.57 -8.77 30.45
N GLY A 471 4.07 -9.76 29.70
CA GLY A 471 3.46 -10.23 28.46
C GLY A 471 3.56 -9.23 27.30
N LEU A 472 4.36 -8.16 27.42
CA LEU A 472 4.49 -7.13 26.39
C LEU A 472 5.64 -7.39 25.42
N SER A 473 6.44 -8.43 25.64
CA SER A 473 7.47 -8.83 24.68
C SER A 473 7.68 -10.33 24.60
N ALA A 474 8.12 -10.77 23.41
CA ALA A 474 8.57 -12.13 23.14
C ALA A 474 9.92 -12.10 22.40
N ARG A 475 10.94 -12.70 23.00
CA ARG A 475 12.27 -12.90 22.38
C ARG A 475 12.29 -14.26 21.68
N LEU A 476 12.47 -14.22 20.36
CA LEU A 476 12.55 -15.37 19.47
C LEU A 476 14.02 -15.71 19.23
N VAL A 477 14.41 -16.95 19.53
CA VAL A 477 15.69 -17.52 19.09
C VAL A 477 15.47 -18.15 17.72
N VAL A 478 16.25 -17.71 16.74
CA VAL A 478 16.06 -18.02 15.32
C VAL A 478 17.32 -18.63 14.73
N GLU A 479 17.21 -19.86 14.24
CA GLU A 479 18.23 -20.50 13.42
C GLU A 479 18.04 -20.12 11.95
N GLY A 480 19.13 -19.80 11.25
CA GLY A 480 19.07 -19.34 9.85
C GLY A 480 18.88 -17.83 9.68
N LEU A 481 19.23 -17.03 10.70
CA LEU A 481 19.30 -15.57 10.58
C LEU A 481 20.41 -15.17 9.57
N ARG A 482 20.14 -14.20 8.68
CA ARG A 482 21.04 -13.84 7.56
C ARG A 482 21.15 -12.31 7.42
N GLU A 483 22.35 -11.76 7.58
CA GLU A 483 22.60 -10.33 7.30
C GLU A 483 22.45 -10.03 5.80
N GLY A 484 21.88 -8.87 5.47
CA GLY A 484 21.57 -8.42 4.11
C GLY A 484 20.22 -8.91 3.56
N TYR A 485 19.42 -9.60 4.38
CA TYR A 485 18.15 -10.21 4.00
C TYR A 485 16.96 -9.52 4.66
N VAL A 486 15.80 -9.66 4.02
CA VAL A 486 14.50 -9.41 4.62
C VAL A 486 14.02 -10.69 5.28
N HIS A 487 13.50 -10.59 6.51
CA HIS A 487 12.85 -11.66 7.24
C HIS A 487 11.36 -11.35 7.35
N GLU A 488 10.54 -12.09 6.62
CA GLU A 488 9.09 -12.13 6.85
C GLU A 488 8.87 -12.84 8.19
N ILE A 489 8.41 -12.11 9.19
CA ILE A 489 8.08 -12.61 10.53
C ILE A 489 6.57 -12.68 10.64
N LYS A 490 6.02 -13.90 10.66
CA LYS A 490 4.60 -14.17 10.91
C LYS A 490 4.43 -14.62 12.34
N ALA A 491 3.56 -13.95 13.10
CA ALA A 491 3.20 -14.29 14.48
C ALA A 491 1.74 -14.76 14.58
N GLY A 492 1.28 -15.55 13.60
CA GLY A 492 -0.14 -15.90 13.43
C GLY A 492 -0.75 -16.73 14.56
N GLY A 493 0.06 -17.39 15.40
CA GLY A 493 -0.41 -18.13 16.57
C GLY A 493 -0.57 -17.29 17.84
N VAL A 494 -0.01 -16.08 17.89
CA VAL A 494 -0.04 -15.21 19.08
C VAL A 494 -1.46 -14.71 19.36
N ARG A 495 -1.87 -14.72 20.63
CA ARG A 495 -3.18 -14.26 21.09
C ARG A 495 -3.05 -13.22 22.20
N GLN A 496 -4.02 -12.31 22.30
CA GLN A 496 -4.10 -11.34 23.39
C GLN A 496 -4.58 -12.00 24.69
N GLN A 497 -4.04 -11.58 25.84
CA GLN A 497 -4.26 -12.25 27.13
C GLN A 497 -5.72 -12.29 27.63
N GLU A 498 -6.47 -11.21 27.44
CA GLU A 498 -7.81 -10.99 27.99
C GLU A 498 -8.94 -11.44 27.04
N THR A 499 -8.77 -11.23 25.74
CA THR A 499 -9.79 -11.46 24.71
C THR A 499 -9.50 -12.67 23.83
N ALA A 500 -8.28 -13.21 23.88
CA ALA A 500 -7.79 -14.22 22.94
C ALA A 500 -7.90 -13.79 21.46
N TYR A 501 -7.98 -12.48 21.17
CA TYR A 501 -7.96 -12.00 19.80
C TYR A 501 -6.57 -12.22 19.16
N PRO A 502 -6.52 -12.52 17.85
CA PRO A 502 -5.27 -12.51 17.11
C PRO A 502 -4.72 -11.09 16.98
N LEU A 503 -3.46 -10.97 16.59
CA LEU A 503 -2.89 -9.69 16.16
C LEU A 503 -3.71 -9.14 14.99
N LEU A 504 -3.99 -7.83 15.01
CA LEU A 504 -4.63 -7.14 13.89
C LEU A 504 -3.77 -7.27 12.62
N HIS A 505 -2.48 -7.00 12.78
CA HIS A 505 -1.45 -7.24 11.77
C HIS A 505 -0.46 -8.28 12.31
N ALA A 506 -0.53 -9.50 11.78
CA ALA A 506 0.28 -10.63 12.27
C ALA A 506 1.60 -10.83 11.50
N VAL A 507 1.93 -9.97 10.54
CA VAL A 507 3.09 -10.11 9.67
C VAL A 507 3.89 -8.82 9.62
N GLY A 508 5.21 -8.92 9.80
CA GLY A 508 6.16 -7.83 9.58
C GLY A 508 7.32 -8.29 8.70
N TYR A 509 7.95 -7.36 7.99
CA TYR A 509 9.08 -7.61 7.10
C TYR A 509 10.31 -6.87 7.61
N TYR A 510 11.14 -7.57 8.38
CA TYR A 510 12.33 -6.99 8.98
C TYR A 510 13.50 -7.02 8.00
N THR A 511 14.09 -5.89 7.66
CA THR A 511 15.33 -5.82 6.88
C THR A 511 16.52 -5.85 7.83
N LEU A 512 17.29 -6.93 7.80
CA LEU A 512 18.43 -7.15 8.70
C LEU A 512 19.74 -6.83 7.99
N ASN A 513 20.23 -5.60 8.14
CA ASN A 513 21.52 -5.19 7.57
C ASN A 513 22.71 -5.63 8.44
N ASN A 514 22.54 -5.58 9.75
CA ASN A 514 23.55 -5.90 10.75
C ASN A 514 22.92 -6.69 11.91
N ILE A 515 23.63 -7.71 12.39
CA ILE A 515 23.32 -8.37 13.66
C ILE A 515 23.99 -7.58 14.80
N PRO A 516 23.23 -7.21 15.86
CA PRO A 516 23.78 -6.49 16.99
C PRO A 516 24.72 -7.37 17.83
N GLU A 517 25.64 -6.73 18.55
CA GLU A 517 26.45 -7.39 19.57
C GLU A 517 25.63 -7.56 20.87
N GLY A 518 25.97 -8.58 21.67
CA GLY A 518 25.34 -8.82 22.97
C GLY A 518 25.25 -10.30 23.33
N ASP A 519 24.58 -10.57 24.45
CA ASP A 519 24.39 -11.94 24.93
C ASP A 519 23.20 -12.61 24.25
N SER A 520 23.44 -13.80 23.68
CA SER A 520 22.37 -14.72 23.27
C SER A 520 21.67 -15.31 24.49
N LEU A 521 20.40 -15.70 24.36
CA LEU A 521 19.72 -16.47 25.38
C LEU A 521 20.47 -17.80 25.61
N ALA A 522 20.74 -18.11 26.87
CA ALA A 522 21.27 -19.40 27.25
C ALA A 522 20.17 -20.45 27.10
N VAL A 523 20.11 -21.11 25.95
CA VAL A 523 19.18 -22.22 25.71
C VAL A 523 19.89 -23.52 26.10
N ASP A 524 19.55 -24.07 27.27
CA ASP A 524 20.06 -25.38 27.69
C ASP A 524 19.54 -26.47 26.75
N GLY A 525 20.42 -27.07 25.94
CA GLY A 525 20.15 -28.31 25.21
C GLY A 525 19.98 -28.24 23.69
N VAL A 526 20.46 -27.19 23.02
CA VAL A 526 20.51 -27.16 21.54
C VAL A 526 21.93 -27.46 21.07
N GLU A 527 22.16 -28.68 20.58
CA GLU A 527 23.32 -28.98 19.75
C GLU A 527 23.21 -28.16 18.47
N THR A 528 24.22 -27.33 18.21
CA THR A 528 24.38 -26.61 16.96
C THR A 528 24.51 -27.63 15.82
N ALA A 529 23.42 -27.86 15.09
CA ALA A 529 23.45 -28.62 13.86
C ALA A 529 24.13 -27.78 12.77
N THR A 530 25.43 -27.96 12.62
CA THR A 530 26.16 -27.52 11.43
C THR A 530 25.80 -28.46 10.28
N ASP A 531 24.80 -28.09 9.48
CA ASP A 531 24.78 -28.22 8.03
C ASP A 531 23.40 -27.79 7.51
N PRO A 532 23.30 -26.87 6.53
CA PRO A 532 22.02 -26.57 5.90
C PRO A 532 21.58 -27.76 5.04
N PRO A 533 20.29 -28.15 5.05
CA PRO A 533 19.79 -29.06 4.03
C PRO A 533 19.84 -28.36 2.67
N SER A 534 20.80 -28.78 1.84
CA SER A 534 20.83 -28.48 0.42
C SER A 534 19.77 -29.32 -0.29
N GLU A 535 18.50 -28.91 -0.20
CA GLU A 535 17.48 -29.31 -1.15
C GLU A 535 16.72 -28.06 -1.56
N VAL A 536 17.15 -27.49 -2.69
CA VAL A 536 16.26 -26.68 -3.54
C VAL A 536 15.10 -27.60 -3.90
N PRO A 537 13.84 -27.30 -3.55
CA PRO A 537 12.72 -28.02 -4.11
C PRO A 537 12.86 -27.90 -5.63
N GLY A 538 12.88 -29.04 -6.31
CA GLY A 538 12.91 -29.07 -7.76
C GLY A 538 11.74 -28.26 -8.33
N LYS A 539 11.78 -28.03 -9.65
CA LYS A 539 10.62 -27.56 -10.41
C LYS A 539 9.47 -28.57 -10.31
N ASP A 540 8.85 -28.66 -9.14
CA ASP A 540 7.57 -29.33 -8.96
C ASP A 540 6.52 -28.39 -9.54
N ASN A 541 5.61 -28.95 -10.34
CA ASN A 541 4.45 -28.21 -10.81
C ASN A 541 3.67 -27.72 -9.56
N PRO A 542 3.55 -26.39 -9.32
CA PRO A 542 2.85 -25.87 -8.15
C PRO A 542 1.37 -26.27 -8.09
N PHE A 543 0.85 -26.83 -9.20
CA PHE A 543 -0.51 -27.34 -9.37
C PHE A 543 -0.59 -28.88 -9.38
N ALA A 544 0.40 -29.59 -8.81
CA ALA A 544 0.36 -31.05 -8.69
C ALA A 544 -0.95 -31.51 -8.00
N GLY A 545 -1.80 -32.22 -8.74
CA GLY A 545 -3.13 -32.67 -8.28
C GLY A 545 -4.32 -31.84 -8.78
N GLU A 546 -4.08 -30.66 -9.36
CA GLU A 546 -5.10 -29.75 -9.91
C GLU A 546 -5.13 -29.75 -11.45
N GLY A 547 -4.48 -30.72 -12.12
CA GLY A 547 -4.31 -30.73 -13.58
C GLY A 547 -5.61 -30.69 -14.40
N HIS A 548 -6.76 -31.05 -13.82
CA HIS A 548 -8.06 -30.91 -14.48
C HIS A 548 -8.60 -29.47 -14.49
N LYS A 549 -8.09 -28.59 -13.61
CA LYS A 549 -8.43 -27.16 -13.55
C LYS A 549 -7.52 -26.30 -14.44
N HIS A 550 -6.34 -26.81 -14.80
CA HIS A 550 -5.33 -26.13 -15.63
C HIS A 550 -4.80 -27.06 -16.70
N GLN A 551 -5.71 -27.49 -17.57
CA GLN A 551 -5.40 -28.39 -18.68
C GLN A 551 -5.00 -27.53 -19.90
N THR A 552 -3.71 -27.47 -20.21
CA THR A 552 -3.15 -26.63 -21.29
C THR A 552 -2.96 -27.35 -22.63
N GLU A 553 -3.07 -28.68 -22.63
CA GLU A 553 -3.10 -29.49 -23.85
C GLU A 553 -4.51 -29.97 -24.16
N LEU A 554 -4.86 -30.08 -25.44
CA LEU A 554 -6.16 -30.63 -25.86
C LEU A 554 -6.36 -32.04 -25.27
N PRO A 555 -7.42 -32.30 -24.49
CA PRO A 555 -7.66 -33.63 -23.94
C PRO A 555 -7.74 -34.70 -25.04
N GLU A 556 -7.06 -35.82 -24.87
CA GLU A 556 -7.05 -36.92 -25.86
C GLU A 556 -8.46 -37.45 -26.17
N SER A 557 -9.39 -37.33 -25.20
CA SER A 557 -10.79 -37.71 -25.35
C SER A 557 -11.58 -36.79 -26.31
N TRP A 558 -11.07 -35.59 -26.61
CA TRP A 558 -11.72 -34.60 -27.48
C TRP A 558 -11.32 -34.81 -28.95
N THR A 559 -11.62 -35.99 -29.48
CA THR A 559 -11.28 -36.38 -30.87
C THR A 559 -11.88 -35.47 -31.95
N GLY A 560 -12.92 -34.69 -31.60
CA GLY A 560 -13.53 -33.67 -32.46
C GLY A 560 -13.09 -32.22 -32.20
N GLY A 561 -12.09 -31.99 -31.33
CA GLY A 561 -11.70 -30.65 -30.88
C GLY A 561 -12.68 -30.02 -29.88
N PRO A 562 -12.47 -28.76 -29.45
CA PRO A 562 -13.41 -28.04 -28.60
C PRO A 562 -14.71 -27.71 -29.36
N ASP A 563 -15.82 -27.66 -28.64
CA ASP A 563 -17.13 -27.20 -29.16
C ASP A 563 -17.16 -25.68 -29.26
N GLU A 564 -16.53 -24.98 -28.31
CA GLU A 564 -16.46 -23.52 -28.25
C GLU A 564 -15.01 -23.05 -28.12
N VAL A 565 -14.66 -21.97 -28.82
CA VAL A 565 -13.34 -21.33 -28.76
C VAL A 565 -13.51 -19.87 -28.39
N ILE A 566 -12.98 -19.50 -27.24
CA ILE A 566 -13.02 -18.13 -26.71
C ILE A 566 -11.60 -17.59 -26.67
N THR A 567 -11.42 -16.31 -27.02
CA THR A 567 -10.15 -15.60 -26.87
C THR A 567 -10.43 -14.30 -26.14
N ILE A 568 -9.63 -14.03 -25.12
CA ILE A 568 -9.72 -12.85 -24.26
C ILE A 568 -8.33 -12.21 -24.23
N GLU A 569 -8.29 -10.89 -24.33
CA GLU A 569 -7.07 -10.08 -24.25
C GLU A 569 -7.12 -9.20 -22.99
N ALA A 570 -5.99 -9.10 -22.31
CA ALA A 570 -5.78 -8.07 -21.30
C ALA A 570 -5.61 -6.70 -22.00
N THR A 571 -6.28 -5.67 -21.51
CA THR A 571 -6.17 -4.31 -22.04
C THR A 571 -5.24 -3.45 -21.18
N SER A 572 -4.72 -2.36 -21.74
CA SER A 572 -3.94 -1.36 -20.99
C SER A 572 -4.72 -0.69 -19.86
N ASP A 573 -6.05 -0.80 -19.88
CA ASP A 573 -6.95 -0.22 -18.89
C ASP A 573 -7.22 -1.18 -17.70
N MET A 574 -6.45 -2.27 -17.60
CA MET A 574 -6.62 -3.34 -16.59
C MET A 574 -8.01 -3.99 -16.64
N GLU A 575 -8.48 -4.27 -17.84
CA GLU A 575 -9.73 -4.96 -18.11
C GLU A 575 -9.48 -6.18 -19.02
N PHE A 576 -10.45 -7.09 -19.06
CA PHE A 576 -10.56 -8.05 -20.16
C PHE A 576 -11.37 -7.42 -21.29
N ASP A 577 -10.91 -7.52 -22.53
CA ASP A 577 -11.60 -6.99 -23.71
C ASP A 577 -13.00 -7.60 -23.91
N VAL A 578 -13.16 -8.87 -23.50
CA VAL A 578 -14.42 -9.57 -23.39
C VAL A 578 -14.90 -9.45 -21.94
N THR A 579 -16.06 -8.86 -21.72
CA THR A 579 -16.71 -8.74 -20.40
C THR A 579 -17.72 -9.85 -20.12
N GLY A 580 -18.12 -10.60 -21.15
CA GLY A 580 -18.93 -11.80 -20.99
C GLY A 580 -19.08 -12.64 -22.25
N PHE A 581 -19.27 -13.95 -22.06
CA PHE A 581 -19.52 -14.91 -23.13
C PHE A 581 -20.43 -16.05 -22.68
N GLU A 582 -21.15 -16.67 -23.62
CA GLU A 582 -22.06 -17.79 -23.33
C GLU A 582 -21.46 -19.13 -23.76
N VAL A 583 -21.66 -20.16 -22.95
CA VAL A 583 -21.32 -21.56 -23.26
C VAL A 583 -22.47 -22.49 -22.89
N GLN A 584 -22.63 -23.61 -23.60
CA GLN A 584 -23.63 -24.60 -23.24
C GLN A 584 -23.14 -25.46 -22.06
N ALA A 585 -24.05 -25.83 -21.16
CA ALA A 585 -23.78 -26.78 -20.09
C ALA A 585 -23.16 -28.07 -20.66
N GLY A 586 -22.01 -28.48 -20.11
CA GLY A 586 -21.28 -29.67 -20.55
C GLY A 586 -20.51 -29.52 -21.87
N SER A 587 -20.46 -28.34 -22.51
CA SER A 587 -19.70 -28.14 -23.73
C SER A 587 -18.18 -28.13 -23.48
N ARG A 588 -17.42 -28.54 -24.49
CA ARG A 588 -15.96 -28.57 -24.46
C ARG A 588 -15.43 -27.20 -24.89
N VAL A 589 -14.82 -26.46 -23.97
CA VAL A 589 -14.37 -25.08 -24.19
C VAL A 589 -12.85 -25.04 -24.31
N ARG A 590 -12.34 -24.31 -25.30
CA ARG A 590 -10.97 -23.80 -25.32
C ARG A 590 -11.02 -22.29 -25.05
N LEU A 591 -10.43 -21.86 -23.95
CA LEU A 591 -10.26 -20.45 -23.62
C LEU A 591 -8.80 -20.07 -23.80
N THR A 592 -8.52 -19.07 -24.63
CA THR A 592 -7.19 -18.48 -24.80
C THR A 592 -7.16 -17.11 -24.15
N VAL A 593 -6.13 -16.84 -23.35
CA VAL A 593 -5.86 -15.52 -22.78
C VAL A 593 -4.56 -14.98 -23.37
N ASN A 594 -4.61 -13.78 -23.94
CA ASN A 594 -3.46 -13.05 -24.47
C ASN A 594 -3.13 -11.87 -23.54
N ASN A 595 -1.86 -11.69 -23.21
CA ASN A 595 -1.38 -10.53 -22.46
C ASN A 595 -0.49 -9.62 -23.34
N PRO A 596 -1.04 -8.62 -24.04
CA PRO A 596 -0.24 -7.66 -24.80
C PRO A 596 0.35 -6.52 -23.93
N THR A 597 0.10 -6.51 -22.62
CA THR A 597 0.41 -5.39 -21.71
C THR A 597 1.70 -5.61 -20.92
N ASP A 598 2.23 -4.54 -20.32
CA ASP A 598 3.44 -4.60 -19.49
C ASP A 598 3.21 -5.16 -18.07
N LEU A 599 1.94 -5.41 -17.68
CA LEU A 599 1.57 -5.95 -16.37
C LEU A 599 1.37 -7.47 -16.44
N LEU A 600 1.48 -8.15 -15.29
CA LEU A 600 1.26 -9.59 -15.19
C LEU A 600 -0.23 -9.90 -15.03
N HIS A 601 -0.74 -10.90 -15.75
CA HIS A 601 -2.17 -11.24 -15.72
C HIS A 601 -2.42 -12.74 -15.69
N ASN A 602 -3.45 -13.15 -14.97
CA ASN A 602 -4.01 -14.50 -15.05
C ASN A 602 -5.53 -14.39 -15.27
N LEU A 603 -6.20 -15.51 -15.50
CA LEU A 603 -7.65 -15.59 -15.52
C LEU A 603 -8.10 -16.84 -14.79
N LEU A 604 -8.96 -16.67 -13.78
CA LEU A 604 -9.58 -17.75 -13.03
C LEU A 604 -11.08 -17.70 -13.28
N VAL A 605 -11.67 -18.81 -13.76
CA VAL A 605 -13.12 -19.02 -13.74
C VAL A 605 -13.49 -19.59 -12.37
N VAL A 606 -14.42 -18.92 -11.67
CA VAL A 606 -14.79 -19.26 -10.31
C VAL A 606 -16.27 -19.63 -10.19
N ARG A 607 -16.65 -20.26 -9.07
CA ARG A 607 -18.05 -20.57 -8.76
C ARG A 607 -18.87 -19.27 -8.56
N PRO A 608 -20.20 -19.32 -8.79
CA PRO A 608 -21.09 -18.21 -8.43
C PRO A 608 -20.88 -17.77 -6.99
N ASP A 609 -21.01 -16.46 -6.73
CA ASP A 609 -20.89 -15.83 -5.41
C ASP A 609 -19.55 -16.04 -4.68
N SER A 610 -18.48 -16.43 -5.39
CA SER A 610 -17.18 -16.76 -4.77
C SER A 610 -15.99 -15.89 -5.18
N LEU A 611 -16.20 -14.95 -6.10
CA LEU A 611 -15.14 -14.11 -6.67
C LEU A 611 -14.33 -13.38 -5.60
N GLU A 612 -14.99 -12.62 -4.73
CA GLU A 612 -14.31 -11.85 -3.68
C GLU A 612 -13.54 -12.75 -2.71
N THR A 613 -14.11 -13.90 -2.32
CA THR A 613 -13.43 -14.87 -1.45
C THR A 613 -12.19 -15.46 -2.12
N VAL A 614 -12.24 -15.75 -3.42
CA VAL A 614 -11.09 -16.27 -4.19
C VAL A 614 -10.03 -15.18 -4.33
N ALA A 615 -10.43 -13.95 -4.68
CA ALA A 615 -9.52 -12.81 -4.79
C ALA A 615 -8.81 -12.50 -3.47
N GLN A 616 -9.54 -12.48 -2.35
CA GLN A 616 -8.94 -12.25 -1.04
C GLN A 616 -7.98 -13.39 -0.64
N LYS A 617 -8.32 -14.64 -0.96
CA LYS A 617 -7.40 -15.77 -0.74
C LYS A 617 -6.13 -15.64 -1.56
N ALA A 618 -6.23 -15.19 -2.81
CA ALA A 618 -5.08 -14.94 -3.69
C ALA A 618 -4.18 -13.83 -3.12
N LEU A 619 -4.77 -12.72 -2.68
CA LEU A 619 -4.06 -11.63 -2.02
C LEU A 619 -3.34 -12.09 -0.75
N ASN A 620 -4.02 -12.90 0.07
CA ASN A 620 -3.48 -13.45 1.32
C ASN A 620 -2.34 -14.47 1.14
N MET A 621 -1.99 -14.84 -0.10
CA MET A 621 -0.84 -15.72 -0.36
C MET A 621 0.49 -15.03 -0.05
N GLY A 622 0.52 -13.69 -0.03
CA GLY A 622 1.72 -12.91 0.26
C GLY A 622 2.88 -13.31 -0.65
N LEU A 623 4.06 -13.57 -0.06
CA LEU A 623 5.26 -13.98 -0.80
C LEU A 623 5.13 -15.34 -1.52
N LYS A 624 4.11 -16.16 -1.21
CA LYS A 624 3.81 -17.42 -1.92
C LYS A 624 2.95 -17.20 -3.18
N GLY A 625 2.47 -15.97 -3.38
CA GLY A 625 1.62 -15.59 -4.51
C GLY A 625 2.27 -15.86 -5.87
N PRO A 626 3.46 -15.28 -6.16
CA PRO A 626 4.16 -15.47 -7.42
C PRO A 626 4.41 -16.95 -7.78
N ASP A 627 4.82 -17.77 -6.81
CA ASP A 627 5.11 -19.21 -7.01
C ASP A 627 3.91 -20.01 -7.57
N ARG A 628 2.70 -19.52 -7.34
CA ARG A 628 1.44 -20.14 -7.77
C ARG A 628 0.68 -19.27 -8.76
N GLY A 629 1.31 -18.24 -9.31
CA GLY A 629 0.66 -17.28 -10.20
C GLY A 629 -0.59 -16.64 -9.60
N TYR A 630 -0.63 -16.44 -8.27
CA TYR A 630 -1.77 -15.95 -7.50
C TYR A 630 -3.06 -16.78 -7.66
N VAL A 631 -2.93 -18.08 -7.93
CA VAL A 631 -4.04 -19.04 -7.94
C VAL A 631 -4.13 -19.73 -6.57
N PRO A 632 -5.12 -19.38 -5.72
CA PRO A 632 -5.24 -19.97 -4.39
C PRO A 632 -5.79 -21.40 -4.47
N ALA A 633 -5.31 -22.27 -3.59
CA ALA A 633 -5.88 -23.60 -3.41
C ALA A 633 -7.32 -23.47 -2.88
N SER A 634 -8.31 -23.66 -3.76
CA SER A 634 -9.73 -23.56 -3.41
C SER A 634 -10.61 -24.35 -4.37
N ASP A 635 -11.65 -25.00 -3.83
CA ASP A 635 -12.68 -25.66 -4.64
C ASP A 635 -13.56 -24.69 -5.43
N ASN A 636 -13.48 -23.41 -5.10
CA ASN A 636 -14.19 -22.32 -5.78
C ASN A 636 -13.50 -21.90 -7.09
N VAL A 637 -12.22 -22.24 -7.27
CA VAL A 637 -11.53 -22.09 -8.55
C VAL A 637 -11.88 -23.32 -9.40
N LEU A 638 -12.55 -23.09 -10.52
CA LEU A 638 -12.97 -24.13 -11.45
C LEU A 638 -11.89 -24.37 -12.50
N PHE A 639 -11.46 -23.29 -13.16
CA PHE A 639 -10.45 -23.32 -14.22
C PHE A 639 -9.55 -22.10 -14.10
N PHE A 640 -8.29 -22.20 -14.51
CA PHE A 640 -7.37 -21.07 -14.45
C PHE A 640 -6.27 -21.14 -15.50
N THR A 641 -5.72 -19.98 -15.86
CA THR A 641 -4.44 -19.88 -16.58
C THR A 641 -3.26 -19.69 -15.63
N SER A 642 -2.05 -19.91 -16.13
CA SER A 642 -0.81 -19.42 -15.53
C SER A 642 -0.81 -17.89 -15.41
N LEU A 643 0.12 -17.36 -14.62
CA LEU A 643 0.41 -15.92 -14.62
C LEU A 643 1.25 -15.58 -15.86
N LEU A 644 0.66 -14.80 -16.75
CA LEU A 644 1.20 -14.44 -18.06
C LEU A 644 1.98 -13.14 -17.96
N ALA A 645 3.24 -13.16 -18.41
CA ALA A 645 4.06 -11.98 -18.60
C ALA A 645 3.70 -11.20 -19.88
N ALA A 646 4.34 -10.05 -20.07
CA ALA A 646 4.14 -9.21 -21.24
C ALA A 646 4.44 -9.96 -22.54
N GLY A 647 3.47 -9.97 -23.45
CA GLY A 647 3.52 -10.68 -24.73
C GLY A 647 3.22 -12.18 -24.66
N GLU A 648 2.95 -12.74 -23.48
CA GLU A 648 2.61 -14.15 -23.32
C GLU A 648 1.13 -14.45 -23.60
N SER A 649 0.85 -15.71 -23.94
CA SER A 649 -0.49 -16.22 -24.22
C SER A 649 -0.58 -17.67 -23.77
N GLU A 650 -1.73 -18.07 -23.21
CA GLU A 650 -2.00 -19.46 -22.82
C GLU A 650 -3.42 -19.87 -23.21
N SER A 651 -3.57 -21.13 -23.65
CA SER A 651 -4.87 -21.78 -23.84
C SER A 651 -5.13 -22.81 -22.76
N ILE A 652 -6.33 -22.80 -22.20
CA ILE A 652 -6.83 -23.83 -21.28
C ILE A 652 -8.07 -24.53 -21.86
N TYR A 653 -8.20 -25.81 -21.55
CA TYR A 653 -9.24 -26.69 -22.08
C TYR A 653 -10.08 -27.25 -20.94
N PHE A 654 -11.38 -26.98 -20.94
CA PHE A 654 -12.26 -27.46 -19.88
C PHE A 654 -13.67 -27.79 -20.37
N THR A 655 -14.35 -28.66 -19.63
CA THR A 655 -15.78 -28.89 -19.82
C THR A 655 -16.57 -27.86 -19.01
N ALA A 656 -17.46 -27.10 -19.66
CA ALA A 656 -18.31 -26.14 -18.99
C ALA A 656 -19.17 -26.81 -17.90
N PRO A 657 -19.44 -26.15 -16.76
CA PRO A 657 -20.27 -26.71 -15.70
C PRO A 657 -21.64 -27.20 -16.22
N GLU A 658 -22.16 -28.28 -15.62
CA GLU A 658 -23.50 -28.81 -15.96
C GLU A 658 -24.64 -27.92 -15.43
N THR A 659 -24.34 -27.12 -14.39
CA THR A 659 -25.33 -26.24 -13.76
C THR A 659 -25.33 -24.90 -14.49
N THR A 660 -26.49 -24.54 -15.05
CA THR A 660 -26.69 -23.23 -15.69
C THR A 660 -26.55 -22.09 -14.69
N GLY A 661 -26.01 -20.96 -15.11
CA GLY A 661 -25.81 -19.79 -14.26
C GLY A 661 -24.65 -18.93 -14.72
N GLU A 662 -24.39 -17.88 -13.94
CA GLU A 662 -23.29 -16.95 -14.18
C GLU A 662 -22.06 -17.41 -13.37
N TYR A 663 -20.97 -17.65 -14.08
CA TYR A 663 -19.68 -18.03 -13.51
C TYR A 663 -18.71 -16.88 -13.75
N PRO A 664 -18.37 -16.09 -12.72
CA PRO A 664 -17.42 -15.02 -12.88
C PRO A 664 -16.06 -15.56 -13.32
N TYR A 665 -15.35 -14.82 -14.15
CA TYR A 665 -13.91 -14.97 -14.33
C TYR A 665 -13.19 -13.69 -13.94
N VAL A 666 -11.96 -13.83 -13.43
CA VAL A 666 -11.26 -12.73 -12.77
C VAL A 666 -9.75 -12.88 -12.88
N CYS A 667 -9.03 -11.76 -13.00
CA CYS A 667 -7.58 -11.72 -12.79
C CYS A 667 -7.30 -11.56 -11.29
N THR A 668 -6.61 -12.51 -10.67
CA THR A 668 -6.27 -12.49 -9.25
C THR A 668 -4.85 -12.01 -8.97
N PHE A 669 -4.14 -11.48 -9.97
CA PHE A 669 -2.91 -10.74 -9.71
C PHE A 669 -3.21 -9.55 -8.77
N PRO A 670 -2.35 -9.25 -7.78
CA PRO A 670 -2.66 -8.27 -6.75
C PRO A 670 -3.09 -6.92 -7.31
N GLY A 671 -4.27 -6.46 -6.89
CA GLY A 671 -4.85 -5.19 -7.31
C GLY A 671 -5.66 -5.20 -8.61
N HIS A 672 -5.69 -6.32 -9.36
CA HIS A 672 -6.42 -6.37 -10.64
C HIS A 672 -7.89 -6.80 -10.49
N TRP A 673 -8.21 -7.62 -9.50
CA TRP A 673 -9.49 -8.35 -9.44
C TRP A 673 -10.75 -7.47 -9.35
N GLN A 674 -10.62 -6.22 -8.89
CA GLN A 674 -11.75 -5.29 -8.73
C GLN A 674 -12.30 -4.84 -10.09
N THR A 675 -11.43 -4.58 -11.06
CA THR A 675 -11.79 -4.09 -12.39
C THR A 675 -11.69 -5.17 -13.46
N MET A 676 -10.75 -6.11 -13.30
CA MET A 676 -10.40 -7.09 -14.32
C MET A 676 -11.17 -8.39 -14.15
N GLN A 677 -12.47 -8.33 -14.47
CA GLN A 677 -13.41 -9.44 -14.34
C GLN A 677 -14.43 -9.46 -15.47
N GLY A 678 -15.09 -10.60 -15.65
CA GLY A 678 -16.22 -10.75 -16.55
C GLY A 678 -17.04 -11.99 -16.22
N ILE A 679 -18.03 -12.32 -17.05
CA ILE A 679 -18.99 -13.40 -16.77
C ILE A 679 -19.01 -14.45 -17.88
N MET A 680 -18.75 -15.71 -17.52
CA MET A 680 -19.09 -16.85 -18.35
C MET A 680 -20.51 -17.31 -18.00
N THR A 681 -21.44 -17.17 -18.93
CA THR A 681 -22.84 -17.61 -18.73
C THR A 681 -23.02 -19.02 -19.27
N VAL A 682 -23.35 -19.95 -18.39
CA VAL A 682 -23.67 -21.34 -18.75
C VAL A 682 -25.16 -21.44 -19.02
N ILE A 683 -25.52 -21.74 -20.28
CA ILE A 683 -26.91 -21.90 -20.73
C ILE A 683 -27.25 -23.37 -20.97
N GLN A 684 -28.54 -23.71 -20.95
CA GLN A 684 -28.98 -25.07 -21.24
C GLN A 684 -28.68 -25.43 -22.70
N GLY A 685 -28.08 -26.59 -22.93
CA GLY A 685 -27.90 -27.15 -24.27
C GLY A 685 -29.24 -27.32 -24.98
N LYS A 686 -29.29 -27.04 -26.28
CA LYS A 686 -30.52 -27.13 -27.10
C LYS A 686 -31.00 -28.56 -27.32
#